data_AF-A0A7C4S3D8-F1
#
_entry.id   AF-A0A7C4S3D8-F1
#
_cell.length_a   1.000
_cell.length_b   1.000
_cell.length_c   1.000
_cell.angle_alpha   90.00
_cell.angle_beta   90.00
_cell.angle_gamma   90.00
#
_symmetry.space_group_name_H-M   'P 1'
#
loop_
_entity.id
_entity.type
_entity.pdbx_description
1 polymer ?
#
loop_
_entity_poly.entity_id
_entity_poly.type
_entity_poly.pdbx_seq_one_letter_code
_entity_poly.pdbx_strand_id
1 'polypeptide(L)'
;MPEPGPAGPEFGAQRYWIVMHGWGGTFAEAAAALRGLNAFEVHWADGFLHVPRRQGLLLRRLLAEPDPDPALEALQKLIVSRLLEARPAADGAPPPEATVRWRDAQLAADFPEWELPFAPAARGRRAAALRAEAAAALAPLWQRLEQVERELAPAADGRQPPETEAREIVRRGPAGAELLRLLETVREQQETGGDLDSVASAALYTWRLRAEAAAAGRAAEYGRDYRYAFVNYHESLRALAAVGPAALLIADLPLGALPSFEQDVRALAAAGVTLARFEDHHPATEEQRALLARLQAEGLIGFFALSGPASGAELDPARMKCGADLVYENAIAGRPWDVPGARTLRRAAHGEDFVTDRTELGRLLTDAIKGGGNKVEIAALLADSIPGDDALERLRTRGWDRWAAEREAALQTAEEQLLRHACRIVLRRPAGAPAVTGGRMAGAGSDAPLPAAAGGDGATVCILAALAPQPAPGEARLGTAAAVEFYSRRCADADYLFYCYGSSLLVSRRLNQADLTLNLGALMAQLGAATDGGHAGAAVCRPEANPAYPRRLLGAVGPNNFRRFADYLAWRLRGLGFEVRAVQDASAASAARLHEGGRQLGLILAVAIVVGALLALLSPRYRPAEIRRSNERFFPQIEAAAPAAAPEEPDRPEDVLE
;
A
#
# COMPACT_ATOMS: atom_id res chain seq x y z
N MET A 1 -5.40 -37.20 -13.30
CA MET A 1 -5.48 -36.57 -11.96
C MET A 1 -4.53 -37.33 -11.07
N PRO A 2 -3.56 -36.68 -10.39
CA PRO A 2 -2.75 -37.38 -9.41
C PRO A 2 -3.67 -37.94 -8.32
N GLU A 3 -3.42 -39.15 -7.86
CA GLU A 3 -4.17 -39.75 -6.76
C GLU A 3 -4.06 -38.82 -5.53
N PRO A 4 -5.15 -38.67 -4.74
CA PRO A 4 -5.07 -37.94 -3.48
C PRO A 4 -3.95 -38.56 -2.65
N GLY A 5 -2.91 -37.78 -2.36
CA GLY A 5 -1.76 -38.23 -1.60
C GLY A 5 -2.18 -38.91 -0.30
N PRO A 6 -1.37 -39.86 0.23
CA PRO A 6 -1.70 -40.61 1.42
C PRO A 6 -2.12 -39.65 2.54
N ALA A 7 -3.19 -40.00 3.25
CA ALA A 7 -3.59 -39.29 4.46
C ALA A 7 -2.35 -39.20 5.35
N GLY A 8 -1.82 -37.98 5.51
CA GLY A 8 -0.63 -37.71 6.31
C GLY A 8 -0.81 -38.19 7.75
N PRO A 9 0.27 -38.23 8.54
CA PRO A 9 0.29 -38.81 9.88
C PRO A 9 -0.93 -38.36 10.70
N GLU A 10 -1.58 -39.34 11.33
CA GLU A 10 -2.72 -39.15 12.22
C GLU A 10 -2.45 -38.00 13.21
N PHE A 11 -3.46 -37.15 13.42
CA PHE A 11 -3.43 -35.94 14.28
C PHE A 11 -3.01 -36.26 15.73
N GLY A 12 -1.73 -36.47 15.96
CA GLY A 12 -1.16 -36.57 17.29
C GLY A 12 -1.01 -35.16 17.86
N ALA A 13 -1.95 -34.70 18.69
CA ALA A 13 -1.85 -33.53 19.59
C ALA A 13 -1.12 -32.26 19.07
N GLN A 14 -1.02 -32.05 17.75
CA GLN A 14 -0.28 -30.95 17.16
C GLN A 14 -1.15 -29.69 17.14
N ARG A 15 -0.58 -28.59 17.62
CA ARG A 15 -1.17 -27.26 17.47
C ARG A 15 -0.87 -26.74 16.07
N TYR A 16 -1.84 -26.09 15.44
CA TYR A 16 -1.69 -25.49 14.12
C TYR A 16 -1.54 -23.98 14.21
N TRP A 17 -0.69 -23.41 13.35
CA TRP A 17 -0.67 -21.98 13.07
C TRP A 17 -0.99 -21.76 11.60
N ILE A 18 -2.09 -21.05 11.37
CA ILE A 18 -2.56 -20.69 10.05
C ILE A 18 -2.00 -19.31 9.74
N VAL A 19 -1.08 -19.24 8.78
CA VAL A 19 -0.39 -18.01 8.41
C VAL A 19 -1.22 -17.26 7.38
N MET A 20 -1.54 -16.00 7.68
CA MET A 20 -2.11 -15.05 6.73
C MET A 20 -1.05 -14.04 6.29
N HIS A 21 -1.05 -13.67 5.01
CA HIS A 21 -0.25 -12.54 4.56
C HIS A 21 -0.75 -11.24 5.20
N GLY A 22 0.21 -10.43 5.64
CA GLY A 22 -0.02 -9.08 6.13
C GLY A 22 0.31 -8.98 7.61
N TRP A 23 -0.28 -7.98 8.24
CA TRP A 23 -0.24 -7.69 9.66
C TRP A 23 -1.69 -7.61 10.14
N GLY A 24 -1.90 -8.09 11.35
CA GLY A 24 -3.16 -8.07 12.05
C GLY A 24 -2.95 -8.57 13.47
N GLY A 25 -4.01 -8.64 14.25
CA GLY A 25 -3.89 -9.11 15.62
C GLY A 25 -5.21 -9.34 16.33
N THR A 26 -5.15 -10.14 17.38
CA THR A 26 -6.24 -10.35 18.34
C THR A 26 -6.36 -9.19 19.33
N PHE A 27 -7.45 -9.12 20.08
CA PHE A 27 -7.53 -8.18 21.21
C PHE A 27 -6.43 -8.41 22.26
N ALA A 28 -5.98 -9.65 22.45
CA ALA A 28 -4.87 -9.97 23.35
C ALA A 28 -3.55 -9.34 22.85
N GLU A 29 -3.31 -9.38 21.54
CA GLU A 29 -2.11 -8.77 20.93
C GLU A 29 -2.20 -7.24 20.89
N ALA A 30 -3.39 -6.67 20.65
CA ALA A 30 -3.62 -5.24 20.74
C ALA A 30 -3.39 -4.73 22.17
N ALA A 31 -3.85 -5.47 23.18
CA ALA A 31 -3.61 -5.17 24.60
C ALA A 31 -2.12 -5.18 24.94
N ALA A 32 -1.42 -6.26 24.56
CA ALA A 32 0.03 -6.37 24.76
C ALA A 32 0.81 -5.27 24.01
N ALA A 33 0.38 -4.92 22.79
CA ALA A 33 0.98 -3.83 22.03
C ALA A 33 0.77 -2.48 22.71
N LEU A 34 -0.46 -2.17 23.13
CA LEU A 34 -0.80 -0.95 23.86
C LEU A 34 0.03 -0.82 25.14
N ARG A 35 0.22 -1.91 25.90
CA ARG A 35 1.14 -1.95 27.04
C ARG A 35 2.59 -1.67 26.64
N GLY A 36 3.04 -2.26 25.54
CA GLY A 36 4.37 -2.02 24.98
C GLY A 36 4.63 -0.56 24.60
N LEU A 37 3.59 0.21 24.26
CA LEU A 37 3.70 1.65 23.98
C LEU A 37 4.10 2.49 25.20
N ASN A 38 3.91 1.97 26.42
CA ASN A 38 4.34 2.65 27.63
C ASN A 38 5.86 2.48 27.90
N ALA A 39 6.52 1.49 27.30
CA ALA A 39 7.85 1.04 27.73
C ALA A 39 8.83 0.72 26.58
N PHE A 40 8.63 1.26 25.37
CA PHE A 40 9.55 1.03 24.27
C PHE A 40 10.82 1.88 24.37
N GLU A 41 11.94 1.31 23.91
CA GLU A 41 13.22 2.01 23.85
C GLU A 41 13.30 2.91 22.62
N VAL A 42 13.89 4.09 22.80
CA VAL A 42 14.16 5.06 21.74
C VAL A 42 15.62 5.47 21.81
N HIS A 43 16.33 5.29 20.70
CA HIS A 43 17.70 5.75 20.56
C HIS A 43 17.75 6.94 19.62
N TRP A 44 18.61 7.91 19.92
CA TRP A 44 18.87 9.04 19.03
C TRP A 44 20.28 8.91 18.43
N ALA A 45 20.35 8.92 17.10
CA ALA A 45 21.58 8.86 16.33
C ALA A 45 21.42 9.56 14.97
N ASP A 46 22.44 10.29 14.53
CA ASP A 46 22.50 10.96 13.21
C ASP A 46 21.30 11.88 12.88
N GLY A 47 20.66 12.47 13.90
CA GLY A 47 19.47 13.31 13.74
C GLY A 47 18.16 12.53 13.57
N PHE A 48 18.17 11.23 13.87
CA PHE A 48 16.99 10.37 13.81
C PHE A 48 16.71 9.70 15.15
N LEU A 49 15.43 9.47 15.40
CA LEU A 49 14.94 8.60 16.46
C LEU A 49 14.81 7.19 15.88
N HIS A 50 15.43 6.23 16.54
CA HIS A 50 15.43 4.81 16.19
C HIS A 50 14.59 4.06 17.22
N VAL A 51 13.54 3.40 16.74
CA VAL A 51 12.64 2.60 17.57
C VAL A 51 12.54 1.21 16.99
N PRO A 52 12.47 0.15 17.82
CA PRO A 52 12.30 -1.21 17.35
C PRO A 52 11.18 -1.33 16.31
N ARG A 53 11.44 -2.04 15.20
CA ARG A 53 10.61 -1.99 13.99
C ARG A 53 9.13 -2.25 14.24
N ARG A 54 8.80 -3.24 15.08
CA ARG A 54 7.42 -3.64 15.39
C ARG A 54 6.62 -2.48 16.01
N GLN A 55 7.14 -1.87 17.07
CA GLN A 55 6.57 -0.68 17.69
C GLN A 55 6.60 0.50 16.72
N GLY A 56 7.73 0.66 16.03
CA GLY A 56 7.97 1.67 15.01
C GLY A 56 6.85 1.85 14.00
N LEU A 57 6.37 0.74 13.43
CA LEU A 57 5.33 0.75 12.40
C LEU A 57 3.95 1.10 12.97
N LEU A 58 3.61 0.58 14.14
CA LEU A 58 2.37 0.93 14.85
C LEU A 58 2.36 2.41 15.23
N LEU A 59 3.45 2.89 15.82
CA LEU A 59 3.63 4.28 16.22
C LEU A 59 3.54 5.24 15.04
N ARG A 60 4.05 4.88 13.85
CA ARG A 60 3.93 5.72 12.65
C ARG A 60 2.48 5.97 12.26
N ARG A 61 1.61 5.00 12.54
CA ARG A 61 0.19 5.07 12.24
C ARG A 61 -0.57 5.79 13.34
N LEU A 62 -0.28 5.48 14.60
CA LEU A 62 -0.86 6.18 15.75
C LEU A 62 -0.48 7.65 15.82
N LEU A 63 0.73 8.02 15.36
CA LEU A 63 1.19 9.41 15.30
C LEU A 63 1.04 10.03 13.91
N ALA A 64 0.35 9.36 12.98
CA ALA A 64 0.21 9.92 11.64
C ALA A 64 -0.44 11.30 11.73
N GLU A 65 -1.47 11.43 12.57
CA GLU A 65 -2.24 12.66 12.71
C GLU A 65 -2.84 12.81 14.13
N PRO A 66 -3.01 14.04 14.65
CA PRO A 66 -3.69 14.28 15.91
C PRO A 66 -5.15 13.79 15.86
N ASP A 67 -5.58 13.05 16.89
CA ASP A 67 -6.94 12.51 16.96
C ASP A 67 -7.80 13.28 17.97
N PRO A 68 -9.07 13.59 17.66
CA PRO A 68 -9.97 14.27 18.60
C PRO A 68 -10.44 13.39 19.78
N ASP A 69 -10.25 12.06 19.74
CA ASP A 69 -10.55 11.18 20.88
C ASP A 69 -9.57 11.46 22.04
N PRO A 70 -10.07 11.84 23.23
CA PRO A 70 -9.20 12.22 24.35
C PRO A 70 -8.25 11.10 24.83
N ALA A 71 -8.66 9.83 24.73
CA ALA A 71 -7.81 8.70 25.11
C ALA A 71 -6.69 8.50 24.09
N LEU A 72 -7.00 8.66 22.80
CA LEU A 72 -5.98 8.56 21.76
C LEU A 72 -5.01 9.75 21.79
N GLU A 73 -5.50 10.98 21.96
CA GLU A 73 -4.64 12.16 22.15
C GLU A 73 -3.69 11.95 23.35
N ALA A 74 -4.23 11.46 24.48
CA ALA A 74 -3.41 11.15 25.65
C ALA A 74 -2.37 10.05 25.36
N LEU A 75 -2.74 9.02 24.61
CA LEU A 75 -1.79 7.99 24.16
C LEU A 75 -0.69 8.57 23.26
N GLN A 76 -1.04 9.45 22.31
CA GLN A 76 -0.08 10.11 21.43
C GLN A 76 0.89 11.00 22.23
N LYS A 77 0.39 11.76 23.22
CA LYS A 77 1.23 12.54 24.15
C LYS A 77 2.19 11.65 24.93
N LEU A 78 1.73 10.50 25.42
CA LEU A 78 2.59 9.52 26.09
C LEU A 78 3.70 9.02 25.15
N ILE A 79 3.34 8.62 23.92
CA ILE A 79 4.29 8.17 22.90
C ILE A 79 5.33 9.26 22.59
N VAL A 80 4.90 10.50 22.33
CA VAL A 80 5.80 11.60 22.02
C VAL A 80 6.70 11.93 23.21
N SER A 81 6.19 11.84 24.44
CA SER A 81 7.05 11.98 25.63
C SER A 81 8.21 10.97 25.64
N ARG A 82 7.98 9.73 25.20
CA ARG A 82 9.02 8.70 25.09
C ARG A 82 10.01 9.00 23.96
N LEU A 83 9.51 9.48 22.82
CA LEU A 83 10.36 9.90 21.70
C LEU A 83 11.29 11.07 22.08
N LEU A 84 10.82 11.99 22.93
CA LEU A 84 11.63 13.10 23.46
C LEU A 84 12.69 12.65 24.48
N GLU A 85 12.46 11.53 25.17
CA GLU A 85 13.40 10.91 26.13
C GLU A 85 14.45 10.01 25.48
N ALA A 86 14.56 10.05 24.14
CA ALA A 86 15.51 9.23 23.41
C ALA A 86 16.94 9.35 23.96
N ARG A 87 17.55 8.20 24.23
CA ARG A 87 18.92 8.14 24.74
C ARG A 87 19.90 8.26 23.57
N PRO A 88 21.04 8.95 23.72
CA PRO A 88 22.11 8.83 22.75
C PRO A 88 22.48 7.36 22.56
N ALA A 89 22.64 6.90 21.31
CA ALA A 89 23.13 5.55 21.07
C ALA A 89 24.55 5.42 21.63
N ALA A 90 24.74 4.56 22.63
CA ALA A 90 25.96 4.53 23.43
C ALA A 90 27.20 4.08 22.64
N ASP A 91 27.03 3.28 21.58
CA ASP A 91 28.04 2.97 20.56
C ASP A 91 27.34 2.23 19.40
N GLY A 92 27.14 2.91 18.28
CA GLY A 92 26.46 2.38 17.09
C GLY A 92 24.93 2.41 17.17
N ALA A 93 24.28 2.94 16.13
CA ALA A 93 22.83 2.83 16.01
C ALA A 93 22.43 1.36 15.84
N PRO A 94 21.26 0.93 16.35
CA PRO A 94 20.73 -0.38 16.03
C PRO A 94 20.65 -0.52 14.50
N PRO A 95 20.86 -1.71 13.93
CA PRO A 95 20.87 -1.90 12.49
C PRO A 95 19.57 -1.32 11.88
N PRO A 96 19.65 -0.61 10.74
CA PRO A 96 18.48 0.02 10.12
C PRO A 96 17.33 -0.94 9.86
N GLU A 97 17.63 -2.22 9.67
CA GLU A 97 16.65 -3.28 9.40
C GLU A 97 15.78 -3.60 10.62
N ALA A 98 16.34 -3.45 11.82
CA ALA A 98 15.69 -3.71 13.10
C ALA A 98 14.93 -2.51 13.66
N THR A 99 15.06 -1.33 13.04
CA THR A 99 14.46 -0.09 13.55
C THR A 99 13.69 0.70 12.51
N VAL A 100 12.68 1.42 12.98
CA VAL A 100 12.01 2.48 12.25
C VAL A 100 12.65 3.80 12.63
N ARG A 101 12.95 4.62 11.61
CA ARG A 101 13.52 5.95 11.77
C ARG A 101 12.44 7.02 11.77
N TRP A 102 12.54 7.99 12.67
CA TRP A 102 11.80 9.25 12.63
C TRP A 102 12.73 10.45 12.63
N ARG A 103 12.32 11.49 11.92
CA ARG A 103 12.99 12.79 11.97
C ARG A 103 12.38 13.60 13.10
N ASP A 104 13.23 14.12 13.97
CA ASP A 104 12.80 14.94 15.11
C ASP A 104 12.01 16.18 14.65
N ALA A 105 12.47 16.82 13.56
CA ALA A 105 11.79 17.96 12.96
C ALA A 105 10.39 17.64 12.39
N GLN A 106 10.16 16.40 11.96
CA GLN A 106 8.84 15.98 11.49
C GLN A 106 7.87 15.91 12.67
N LEU A 107 8.31 15.36 13.80
CA LEU A 107 7.48 15.26 15.00
C LEU A 107 7.01 16.63 15.50
N ALA A 108 7.90 17.63 15.50
CA ALA A 108 7.54 19.00 15.86
C ALA A 108 6.58 19.67 14.85
N ALA A 109 6.64 19.28 13.57
CA ALA A 109 5.74 19.77 12.54
C ALA A 109 4.36 19.09 12.59
N ASP A 110 4.31 17.81 12.97
CA ASP A 110 3.08 17.03 13.09
C ASP A 110 2.27 17.42 14.34
N PHE A 111 2.95 17.89 15.41
CA PHE A 111 2.34 18.28 16.69
C PHE A 111 2.79 19.69 17.14
N PRO A 112 2.50 20.75 16.35
CA PRO A 112 2.95 22.11 16.65
C PRO A 112 2.38 22.65 17.97
N GLU A 113 1.15 22.26 18.33
CA GLU A 113 0.47 22.63 19.57
C GLU A 113 1.13 22.04 20.82
N TRP A 114 2.01 21.04 20.66
CA TRP A 114 2.77 20.49 21.77
C TRP A 114 4.10 21.18 22.00
N GLU A 115 4.47 22.21 21.23
CA GLU A 115 5.67 23.04 21.46
C GLU A 115 6.95 22.20 21.68
N LEU A 116 7.19 21.21 20.82
CA LEU A 116 8.28 20.25 20.99
C LEU A 116 9.66 20.92 20.81
N PRO A 117 10.51 20.99 21.85
CA PRO A 117 11.79 21.70 21.74
C PRO A 117 12.88 20.82 21.13
N PHE A 118 13.82 21.42 20.40
CA PHE A 118 15.00 20.70 19.88
C PHE A 118 16.11 20.51 20.92
N ALA A 119 16.22 21.41 21.90
CA ALA A 119 17.32 21.38 22.88
C ALA A 119 17.14 20.22 23.89
N PRO A 120 18.17 19.36 24.13
CA PRO A 120 18.04 18.17 24.98
C PRO A 120 17.46 18.43 26.39
N ALA A 121 17.92 19.48 27.07
CA ALA A 121 17.44 19.83 28.40
C ALA A 121 15.97 20.28 28.42
N ALA A 122 15.49 20.91 27.34
CA ALA A 122 14.10 21.31 27.19
C ALA A 122 13.21 20.10 26.84
N ARG A 123 13.73 19.12 26.07
CA ARG A 123 13.02 17.88 25.72
C ARG A 123 12.61 17.10 26.96
N GLY A 124 13.52 16.91 27.92
CA GLY A 124 13.20 16.21 29.17
C GLY A 124 12.08 16.88 29.98
N ARG A 125 12.09 18.22 30.08
CA ARG A 125 11.00 18.96 30.75
C ARG A 125 9.67 18.82 30.00
N ARG A 126 9.69 18.93 28.67
CA ARG A 126 8.46 18.83 27.88
C ARG A 126 7.90 17.39 27.89
N ALA A 127 8.77 16.39 27.83
CA ALA A 127 8.39 14.99 28.00
C ALA A 127 7.68 14.73 29.33
N ALA A 128 8.24 15.25 30.44
CA ALA A 128 7.61 15.14 31.75
C ALA A 128 6.22 15.81 31.81
N ALA A 129 6.06 16.99 31.19
CA ALA A 129 4.79 17.69 31.10
C ALA A 129 3.74 16.90 30.29
N LEU A 130 4.09 16.45 29.07
CA LEU A 130 3.20 15.65 28.22
C LEU A 130 2.77 14.34 28.91
N ARG A 131 3.68 13.70 29.65
CA ARG A 131 3.34 12.51 30.44
C ARG A 131 2.36 12.83 31.57
N ALA A 132 2.53 13.95 32.27
CA ALA A 132 1.61 14.37 33.32
C ALA A 132 0.21 14.68 32.77
N GLU A 133 0.15 15.34 31.61
CA GLU A 133 -1.10 15.59 30.86
C GLU A 133 -1.79 14.27 30.47
N ALA A 134 -1.03 13.30 29.94
CA ALA A 134 -1.57 12.01 29.52
C ALA A 134 -2.00 11.10 30.70
N ALA A 135 -1.30 11.18 31.83
CA ALA A 135 -1.48 10.26 32.95
C ALA A 135 -2.91 10.28 33.52
N ALA A 136 -3.52 11.46 33.60
CA ALA A 136 -4.88 11.60 34.14
C ALA A 136 -5.93 10.86 33.29
N ALA A 137 -5.83 10.97 31.96
CA ALA A 137 -6.75 10.30 31.04
C ALA A 137 -6.47 8.79 30.93
N LEU A 138 -5.19 8.38 30.91
CA LEU A 138 -4.83 6.98 30.71
C LEU A 138 -4.86 6.12 31.97
N ALA A 139 -4.80 6.70 33.18
CA ALA A 139 -4.80 5.95 34.43
C ALA A 139 -5.95 4.92 34.57
N PRO A 140 -7.24 5.29 34.38
CA PRO A 140 -8.32 4.30 34.46
C PRO A 140 -8.23 3.22 33.37
N LEU A 141 -7.74 3.59 32.18
CA LEU A 141 -7.56 2.67 31.05
C LEU A 141 -6.44 1.67 31.33
N TRP A 142 -5.32 2.10 31.92
CA TRP A 142 -4.23 1.20 32.29
C TRP A 142 -4.64 0.18 33.36
N GLN A 143 -5.38 0.63 34.38
CA GLN A 143 -5.92 -0.27 35.39
C GLN A 143 -6.86 -1.32 34.77
N ARG A 144 -7.74 -0.90 33.85
CA ARG A 144 -8.61 -1.84 33.14
C ARG A 144 -7.80 -2.78 32.24
N LEU A 145 -6.79 -2.28 31.54
CA LEU A 145 -5.94 -3.09 30.65
C LEU A 145 -5.22 -4.20 31.42
N GLU A 146 -4.72 -3.95 32.62
CA GLU A 146 -4.11 -4.99 33.47
C GLU A 146 -5.07 -6.13 33.84
N GLN A 147 -6.36 -5.80 34.02
CA GLN A 147 -7.37 -6.81 34.24
C GLN A 147 -7.71 -7.56 32.94
N VAL A 148 -7.90 -6.83 31.85
CA VAL A 148 -8.19 -7.40 30.52
C VAL A 148 -7.08 -8.35 30.08
N GLU A 149 -5.80 -7.99 30.21
CA GLU A 149 -4.69 -8.87 29.83
C GLU A 149 -4.69 -10.19 30.61
N ARG A 150 -5.08 -10.17 31.90
CA ARG A 150 -5.24 -11.39 32.69
C ARG A 150 -6.44 -12.22 32.25
N GLU A 151 -7.54 -11.56 31.88
CA GLU A 151 -8.76 -12.21 31.38
C GLU A 151 -8.59 -12.79 29.97
N LEU A 152 -7.72 -12.18 29.14
CA LEU A 152 -7.39 -12.62 27.78
C LEU A 152 -6.18 -13.57 27.70
N ALA A 153 -5.43 -13.72 28.80
CA ALA A 153 -4.29 -14.62 28.85
C ALA A 153 -4.73 -16.06 28.52
N PRO A 154 -3.90 -16.84 27.80
CA PRO A 154 -4.20 -18.24 27.56
C PRO A 154 -4.48 -18.96 28.89
N ALA A 155 -5.54 -19.76 28.93
CA ALA A 155 -5.79 -20.67 30.03
C ALA A 155 -4.64 -21.70 30.15
N ALA A 156 -4.60 -22.46 31.25
CA ALA A 156 -3.55 -23.46 31.48
C ALA A 156 -3.46 -24.53 30.37
N ASP A 157 -4.57 -24.80 29.67
CA ASP A 157 -4.64 -25.71 28.52
C ASP A 157 -4.29 -25.04 27.17
N GLY A 158 -3.92 -23.75 27.20
CA GLY A 158 -3.58 -22.92 26.05
C GLY A 158 -4.77 -22.26 25.35
N ARG A 159 -6.01 -22.54 25.78
CA ARG A 159 -7.23 -21.95 25.19
C ARG A 159 -7.20 -20.43 25.35
N GLN A 160 -7.60 -19.72 24.28
CA GLN A 160 -7.83 -18.28 24.32
C GLN A 160 -9.30 -18.00 24.02
N PRO A 161 -9.89 -16.94 24.61
CA PRO A 161 -11.25 -16.55 24.27
C PRO A 161 -11.31 -16.19 22.78
N PRO A 162 -12.35 -16.61 22.03
CA PRO A 162 -12.60 -16.13 20.68
C PRO A 162 -12.73 -14.60 20.66
N GLU A 163 -12.47 -13.96 19.52
CA GLU A 163 -12.49 -12.48 19.41
C GLU A 163 -13.81 -11.86 19.87
N THR A 164 -14.94 -12.53 19.64
CA THR A 164 -16.27 -12.07 20.10
C THR A 164 -16.37 -12.03 21.63
N GLU A 165 -15.85 -13.05 22.31
CA GLU A 165 -15.79 -13.10 23.76
C GLU A 165 -14.74 -12.11 24.30
N ALA A 166 -13.59 -12.00 23.64
CA ALA A 166 -12.54 -11.06 24.00
C ALA A 166 -13.04 -9.61 23.96
N ARG A 167 -13.85 -9.25 22.95
CA ARG A 167 -14.50 -7.93 22.87
C ARG A 167 -15.41 -7.66 24.07
N GLU A 168 -16.22 -8.65 24.44
CA GLU A 168 -17.10 -8.57 25.61
C GLU A 168 -16.33 -8.48 26.91
N ILE A 169 -15.21 -9.21 27.03
CA ILE A 169 -14.27 -9.08 28.15
C ILE A 169 -13.79 -7.63 28.23
N VAL A 170 -13.21 -7.07 27.17
CA VAL A 170 -12.68 -5.69 27.17
C VAL A 170 -13.75 -4.67 27.61
N ARG A 171 -14.96 -4.78 27.07
CA ARG A 171 -16.07 -3.84 27.30
C ARG A 171 -16.55 -3.76 28.75
N ARG A 172 -16.34 -4.81 29.55
CA ARG A 172 -16.84 -4.88 30.94
C ARG A 172 -16.15 -3.85 31.84
N GLY A 173 -16.89 -3.39 32.86
CA GLY A 173 -16.37 -2.58 33.96
C GLY A 173 -16.15 -1.09 33.63
N PRO A 174 -15.68 -0.32 34.62
CA PRO A 174 -15.33 1.09 34.44
C PRO A 174 -14.29 1.27 33.34
N ALA A 175 -14.45 2.29 32.50
CA ALA A 175 -13.61 2.60 31.35
C ALA A 175 -13.52 1.50 30.26
N GLY A 176 -14.28 0.40 30.37
CA GLY A 176 -14.24 -0.70 29.40
C GLY A 176 -14.65 -0.30 27.98
N ALA A 177 -15.64 0.58 27.83
CA ALA A 177 -16.06 1.08 26.51
C ALA A 177 -15.01 1.98 25.83
N GLU A 178 -14.29 2.78 26.62
CA GLU A 178 -13.21 3.65 26.14
C GLU A 178 -11.94 2.85 25.82
N LEU A 179 -11.59 1.89 26.68
CA LEU A 179 -10.51 0.96 26.41
C LEU A 179 -10.81 0.12 25.16
N LEU A 180 -12.06 -0.30 24.97
CA LEU A 180 -12.46 -1.03 23.77
C LEU A 180 -12.20 -0.21 22.51
N ARG A 181 -12.65 1.05 22.46
CA ARG A 181 -12.36 1.95 21.33
C ARG A 181 -10.85 2.08 21.11
N LEU A 182 -10.08 2.33 22.16
CA LEU A 182 -8.62 2.47 22.05
C LEU A 182 -7.95 1.19 21.51
N LEU A 183 -8.37 0.02 21.98
CA LEU A 183 -7.86 -1.27 21.50
C LEU A 183 -8.31 -1.59 20.07
N GLU A 184 -9.54 -1.23 19.70
CA GLU A 184 -10.03 -1.32 18.32
C GLU A 184 -9.16 -0.44 17.41
N THR A 185 -8.89 0.82 17.79
CA THR A 185 -7.97 1.68 17.05
C THR A 185 -6.57 1.08 16.96
N VAL A 186 -5.98 0.64 18.06
CA VAL A 186 -4.63 0.01 18.03
C VAL A 186 -4.61 -1.20 17.10
N ARG A 187 -5.66 -2.03 17.14
CA ARG A 187 -5.81 -3.23 16.31
C ARG A 187 -5.97 -2.84 14.83
N GLU A 188 -6.83 -1.91 14.50
CA GLU A 188 -6.99 -1.37 13.14
C GLU A 188 -5.68 -0.78 12.61
N GLN A 189 -4.93 -0.07 13.45
CA GLN A 189 -3.61 0.43 13.08
C GLN A 189 -2.56 -0.68 12.97
N GLN A 190 -2.82 -1.91 13.42
CA GLN A 190 -1.98 -3.07 13.11
C GLN A 190 -2.38 -3.73 11.78
N GLU A 191 -3.66 -3.70 11.41
CA GLU A 191 -4.21 -4.31 10.20
C GLU A 191 -3.63 -3.68 8.93
N THR A 192 -2.71 -4.38 8.25
CA THR A 192 -2.19 -3.95 6.94
C THR A 192 -1.73 -5.10 6.08
N GLY A 193 -1.73 -4.93 4.75
CA GLY A 193 -1.46 -6.04 3.84
C GLY A 193 -2.55 -7.12 3.94
N GLY A 194 -2.32 -8.24 3.26
CA GLY A 194 -3.33 -9.30 3.10
C GLY A 194 -4.52 -8.90 2.25
N ASP A 195 -5.14 -9.87 1.61
CA ASP A 195 -6.34 -9.70 0.80
C ASP A 195 -7.35 -10.83 1.10
N LEU A 196 -8.40 -10.90 0.29
CA LEU A 196 -9.43 -11.92 0.43
C LEU A 196 -8.87 -13.34 0.22
N ASP A 197 -7.88 -13.53 -0.65
CA ASP A 197 -7.38 -14.86 -0.97
C ASP A 197 -6.68 -15.49 0.24
N SER A 198 -5.82 -14.70 0.90
CA SER A 198 -5.21 -15.04 2.18
C SER A 198 -6.22 -15.35 3.30
N VAL A 199 -7.23 -14.49 3.47
CA VAL A 199 -8.23 -14.64 4.55
C VAL A 199 -9.17 -15.82 4.29
N ALA A 200 -9.59 -16.02 3.04
CA ALA A 200 -10.42 -17.15 2.64
C ALA A 200 -9.65 -18.47 2.80
N SER A 201 -8.38 -18.51 2.41
CA SER A 201 -7.51 -19.67 2.62
C SER A 201 -7.41 -20.04 4.10
N ALA A 202 -7.23 -19.05 4.97
CA ALA A 202 -7.19 -19.26 6.41
C ALA A 202 -8.52 -19.81 6.96
N ALA A 203 -9.65 -19.25 6.51
CA ALA A 203 -10.99 -19.74 6.89
C ALA A 203 -11.23 -21.19 6.43
N LEU A 204 -10.79 -21.55 5.22
CA LEU A 204 -10.89 -22.92 4.69
C LEU A 204 -10.04 -23.91 5.48
N TYR A 205 -8.82 -23.55 5.89
CA TYR A 205 -8.04 -24.39 6.81
C TYR A 205 -8.71 -24.53 8.17
N THR A 206 -9.20 -23.44 8.76
CA THR A 206 -9.93 -23.47 10.03
C THR A 206 -11.15 -24.39 9.94
N TRP A 207 -11.91 -24.31 8.85
CA TRP A 207 -13.05 -25.20 8.59
C TRP A 207 -12.63 -26.66 8.54
N ARG A 208 -11.59 -26.97 7.76
CA ARG A 208 -11.04 -28.33 7.68
C ARG A 208 -10.67 -28.86 9.07
N LEU A 209 -9.88 -28.11 9.84
CA LEU A 209 -9.40 -28.53 11.16
C LEU A 209 -10.56 -28.80 12.13
N ARG A 210 -11.62 -27.98 12.07
CA ARG A 210 -12.83 -28.17 12.88
C ARG A 210 -13.63 -29.41 12.45
N ALA A 211 -13.75 -29.63 11.14
CA ALA A 211 -14.44 -30.80 10.63
C ALA A 211 -13.69 -32.11 10.93
N GLU A 212 -12.36 -32.12 10.82
CA GLU A 212 -11.52 -33.25 11.21
C GLU A 212 -11.62 -33.54 12.71
N ALA A 213 -11.60 -32.51 13.55
CA ALA A 213 -11.83 -32.66 14.99
C ALA A 213 -13.23 -33.22 15.29
N ALA A 214 -14.28 -32.71 14.63
CA ALA A 214 -15.65 -33.17 14.79
C ALA A 214 -15.81 -34.64 14.37
N ALA A 215 -15.18 -35.05 13.26
CA ALA A 215 -15.14 -36.44 12.81
C ALA A 215 -14.45 -37.37 13.84
N ALA A 216 -13.50 -36.84 14.61
CA ALA A 216 -12.86 -37.51 15.74
C ALA A 216 -13.64 -37.40 17.06
N GLY A 217 -14.88 -36.88 17.06
CA GLY A 217 -15.73 -36.78 18.25
C GLY A 217 -15.32 -35.69 19.23
N ARG A 218 -14.59 -34.66 18.79
CA ARG A 218 -14.15 -33.52 19.61
C ARG A 218 -14.38 -32.18 18.91
N ALA A 219 -14.27 -31.08 19.65
CA ALA A 219 -14.19 -29.74 19.06
C ALA A 219 -12.72 -29.33 18.83
N ALA A 220 -12.47 -28.52 17.79
CA ALA A 220 -11.21 -27.79 17.64
C ALA A 220 -11.35 -26.41 18.30
N GLU A 221 -10.51 -26.12 19.28
CA GLU A 221 -10.56 -24.91 20.10
C GLU A 221 -9.50 -23.90 19.64
N TYR A 222 -9.90 -22.64 19.44
CA TYR A 222 -8.97 -21.55 19.15
C TYR A 222 -8.01 -21.33 20.34
N GLY A 223 -6.75 -21.03 20.05
CA GLY A 223 -5.70 -20.88 21.05
C GLY A 223 -5.05 -22.21 21.45
N ARG A 224 -5.79 -23.32 21.41
CA ARG A 224 -5.32 -24.66 21.79
C ARG A 224 -4.98 -25.51 20.57
N ASP A 225 -5.95 -25.78 19.70
CA ASP A 225 -5.77 -26.64 18.52
C ASP A 225 -5.24 -25.86 17.32
N TYR A 226 -5.65 -24.60 17.17
CA TYR A 226 -5.18 -23.72 16.10
C TYR A 226 -5.12 -22.25 16.52
N ARG A 227 -4.24 -21.48 15.87
CA ARG A 227 -4.11 -20.03 15.99
C ARG A 227 -3.85 -19.42 14.61
N TYR A 228 -4.06 -18.12 14.49
CA TYR A 228 -3.63 -17.36 13.32
C TYR A 228 -2.27 -16.71 13.58
N ALA A 229 -1.43 -16.68 12.56
CA ALA A 229 -0.19 -15.92 12.53
C ALA A 229 -0.19 -14.99 11.32
N PHE A 230 0.64 -13.95 11.39
CA PHE A 230 0.77 -12.95 10.34
C PHE A 230 2.22 -12.88 9.87
N VAL A 231 2.42 -12.89 8.56
CA VAL A 231 3.73 -12.70 7.93
C VAL A 231 3.55 -11.74 6.76
N ASN A 232 4.34 -10.69 6.69
CA ASN A 232 4.33 -9.79 5.54
C ASN A 232 5.35 -10.19 4.48
N TYR A 233 5.20 -9.63 3.28
CA TYR A 233 6.25 -9.71 2.27
C TYR A 233 7.56 -9.13 2.81
N HIS A 234 8.65 -9.80 2.46
CA HIS A 234 10.01 -9.47 2.88
C HIS A 234 10.31 -9.66 4.37
N GLU A 235 9.39 -10.29 5.12
CA GLU A 235 9.65 -10.72 6.49
C GLU A 235 10.15 -12.17 6.53
N SER A 236 10.97 -12.45 7.54
CA SER A 236 11.47 -13.81 7.79
C SER A 236 10.41 -14.63 8.52
N LEU A 237 10.28 -15.91 8.17
CA LEU A 237 9.40 -16.83 8.89
C LEU A 237 9.95 -17.19 10.28
N ARG A 238 11.21 -16.85 10.60
CA ARG A 238 11.85 -17.17 11.89
C ARG A 238 11.12 -16.61 13.10
N ALA A 239 10.37 -15.52 12.95
CA ALA A 239 9.55 -14.99 14.04
C ALA A 239 8.54 -16.04 14.55
N LEU A 240 8.12 -16.97 13.69
CA LEU A 240 7.23 -18.06 14.04
C LEU A 240 7.92 -19.16 14.86
N ALA A 241 9.25 -19.18 14.98
CA ALA A 241 9.93 -20.14 15.87
C ALA A 241 9.58 -19.92 17.35
N ALA A 242 9.17 -18.69 17.72
CA ALA A 242 8.77 -18.35 19.07
C ALA A 242 7.43 -19.00 19.51
N VAL A 243 6.67 -19.58 18.58
CA VAL A 243 5.35 -20.16 18.88
C VAL A 243 5.42 -21.54 19.56
N GLY A 244 6.62 -22.12 19.65
CA GLY A 244 6.84 -23.47 20.16
C GLY A 244 6.39 -24.57 19.19
N PRO A 245 6.47 -25.85 19.58
CA PRO A 245 6.19 -26.98 18.68
C PRO A 245 4.80 -26.91 18.05
N ALA A 246 4.74 -26.84 16.72
CA ALA A 246 3.50 -26.65 15.97
C ALA A 246 3.63 -27.03 14.49
N ALA A 247 2.49 -27.07 13.79
CA ALA A 247 2.40 -27.24 12.35
C ALA A 247 1.94 -25.92 11.69
N LEU A 248 2.68 -25.43 10.71
CA LEU A 248 2.33 -24.24 9.94
C LEU A 248 1.53 -24.61 8.69
N LEU A 249 0.45 -23.88 8.45
CA LEU A 249 -0.35 -23.91 7.23
C LEU A 249 -0.22 -22.54 6.56
N ILE A 250 0.40 -22.49 5.39
CA ILE A 250 0.66 -21.25 4.66
C ILE A 250 -0.01 -21.33 3.31
N ALA A 251 -0.83 -20.33 3.00
CA ALA A 251 -1.37 -20.13 1.67
C ALA A 251 -1.18 -18.69 1.22
N ASP A 252 -1.09 -18.47 -0.10
CA ASP A 252 -1.06 -17.13 -0.70
C ASP A 252 0.10 -16.25 -0.18
N LEU A 253 1.31 -16.82 -0.20
CA LEU A 253 2.53 -16.14 0.22
C LEU A 253 3.67 -16.45 -0.77
N PRO A 254 4.05 -15.50 -1.65
CA PRO A 254 5.02 -15.73 -2.69
C PRO A 254 6.37 -16.13 -2.12
N LEU A 255 6.90 -17.27 -2.57
CA LEU A 255 8.22 -17.75 -2.14
C LEU A 255 9.33 -16.72 -2.40
N GLY A 256 9.25 -15.98 -3.51
CA GLY A 256 10.21 -14.92 -3.85
C GLY A 256 10.14 -13.68 -2.93
N ALA A 257 9.04 -13.50 -2.20
CA ALA A 257 8.92 -12.43 -1.23
C ALA A 257 9.55 -12.80 0.13
N LEU A 258 9.97 -14.05 0.34
CA LEU A 258 10.54 -14.53 1.59
C LEU A 258 12.07 -14.60 1.47
N PRO A 259 12.82 -13.66 2.09
CA PRO A 259 14.23 -13.40 1.75
C PRO A 259 15.18 -14.57 2.04
N SER A 260 14.83 -15.43 3.02
CA SER A 260 15.70 -16.52 3.50
C SER A 260 14.93 -17.82 3.69
N PHE A 261 13.95 -18.13 2.81
CA PHE A 261 12.98 -19.21 3.02
C PHE A 261 13.60 -20.55 3.45
N GLU A 262 14.64 -21.06 2.77
CA GLU A 262 15.30 -22.31 3.14
C GLU A 262 15.86 -22.27 4.57
N GLN A 263 16.58 -21.20 4.91
CA GLN A 263 17.16 -21.05 6.24
C GLN A 263 16.08 -20.94 7.31
N ASP A 264 14.97 -20.27 6.98
CA ASP A 264 13.86 -20.07 7.89
C ASP A 264 13.11 -21.38 8.16
N VAL A 265 12.82 -22.17 7.13
CA VAL A 265 12.21 -23.51 7.27
C VAL A 265 13.08 -24.42 8.12
N ARG A 266 14.41 -24.41 7.92
CA ARG A 266 15.35 -25.18 8.74
C ARG A 266 15.38 -24.70 10.20
N ALA A 267 15.38 -23.39 10.42
CA ALA A 267 15.33 -22.82 11.76
C ALA A 267 14.02 -23.15 12.49
N LEU A 268 12.89 -23.13 11.78
CA LEU A 268 11.60 -23.56 12.30
C LEU A 268 11.61 -25.03 12.70
N ALA A 269 12.11 -25.90 11.83
CA ALA A 269 12.23 -27.34 12.13
C ALA A 269 13.11 -27.59 13.37
N ALA A 270 14.21 -26.86 13.51
CA ALA A 270 15.07 -26.92 14.70
C ALA A 270 14.36 -26.47 15.99
N ALA A 271 13.35 -25.60 15.89
CA ALA A 271 12.49 -25.18 16.99
C ALA A 271 11.28 -26.10 17.22
N GLY A 272 11.17 -27.22 16.49
CA GLY A 272 10.03 -28.12 16.55
C GLY A 272 8.78 -27.62 15.81
N VAL A 273 8.94 -26.58 14.97
CA VAL A 273 7.88 -26.04 14.11
C VAL A 273 8.02 -26.64 12.71
N THR A 274 6.99 -27.35 12.26
CA THR A 274 6.98 -28.02 10.96
C THR A 274 6.17 -27.20 9.95
N LEU A 275 6.68 -27.03 8.73
CA LEU A 275 5.88 -26.47 7.63
C LEU A 275 5.01 -27.56 7.04
N ALA A 276 3.82 -27.76 7.61
CA ALA A 276 2.95 -28.87 7.22
C ALA A 276 2.38 -28.69 5.81
N ARG A 277 2.01 -27.46 5.45
CA ARG A 277 1.45 -27.15 4.13
C ARG A 277 1.89 -25.78 3.60
N PHE A 278 2.21 -25.74 2.31
CA PHE A 278 2.55 -24.51 1.57
C PHE A 278 1.84 -24.49 0.21
N GLU A 279 0.83 -23.64 0.05
CA GLU A 279 0.05 -23.50 -1.18
C GLU A 279 0.20 -22.09 -1.73
N ASP A 280 0.70 -21.92 -2.96
CA ASP A 280 0.93 -20.58 -3.51
C ASP A 280 0.61 -20.51 -5.00
N HIS A 281 0.01 -19.39 -5.41
CA HIS A 281 -0.37 -19.16 -6.79
C HIS A 281 0.54 -18.15 -7.51
N HIS A 282 1.48 -17.54 -6.81
CA HIS A 282 2.39 -16.58 -7.40
C HIS A 282 3.41 -17.25 -8.34
N PRO A 283 3.98 -16.51 -9.31
CA PRO A 283 5.01 -17.06 -10.18
C PRO A 283 6.21 -17.58 -9.39
N ALA A 284 6.70 -18.77 -9.77
CA ALA A 284 7.85 -19.40 -9.14
C ALA A 284 8.90 -19.80 -10.19
N THR A 285 10.18 -19.54 -9.89
CA THR A 285 11.31 -19.99 -10.71
C THR A 285 11.50 -21.51 -10.61
N GLU A 286 12.23 -22.11 -11.55
CA GLU A 286 12.58 -23.53 -11.48
C GLU A 286 13.41 -23.85 -10.23
N GLU A 287 14.32 -22.96 -9.86
CA GLU A 287 15.14 -23.06 -8.64
C GLU A 287 14.28 -23.07 -7.38
N GLN A 288 13.25 -22.23 -7.34
CA GLN A 288 12.27 -22.17 -6.25
C GLN A 288 11.44 -23.46 -6.15
N ARG A 289 11.01 -24.03 -7.28
CA ARG A 289 10.31 -25.32 -7.32
C ARG A 289 11.22 -26.46 -6.87
N ALA A 290 12.46 -26.49 -7.35
CA ALA A 290 13.46 -27.46 -6.95
C ALA A 290 13.80 -27.36 -5.46
N LEU A 291 13.84 -26.15 -4.90
CA LEU A 291 14.02 -25.92 -3.47
C LEU A 291 12.88 -26.54 -2.66
N LEU A 292 11.61 -26.29 -3.01
CA LEU A 292 10.47 -26.87 -2.30
C LEU A 292 10.47 -28.41 -2.37
N ALA A 293 10.74 -28.97 -3.56
CA ALA A 293 10.86 -30.42 -3.74
C ALA A 293 11.98 -31.02 -2.87
N ARG A 294 13.14 -30.35 -2.79
CA ARG A 294 14.25 -30.74 -1.92
C ARG A 294 13.85 -30.71 -0.44
N LEU A 295 13.26 -29.60 0.02
CA LEU A 295 12.82 -29.45 1.42
C LEU A 295 11.72 -30.47 1.80
N GLN A 296 10.84 -30.82 0.86
CA GLN A 296 9.86 -31.89 1.07
C GLN A 296 10.54 -33.26 1.16
N ALA A 297 11.51 -33.57 0.29
CA ALA A 297 12.26 -34.83 0.33
C ALA A 297 13.08 -34.99 1.62
N GLU A 298 13.54 -33.88 2.20
CA GLU A 298 14.19 -33.82 3.51
C GLU A 298 13.22 -33.91 4.70
N GLY A 299 11.90 -33.94 4.47
CA GLY A 299 10.87 -33.99 5.51
C GLY A 299 10.66 -32.66 6.27
N LEU A 300 11.21 -31.56 5.76
CA LEU A 300 11.07 -30.23 6.36
C LEU A 300 9.76 -29.53 5.95
N ILE A 301 9.19 -29.96 4.81
CA ILE A 301 7.87 -29.56 4.32
C ILE A 301 7.01 -30.81 4.15
N GLY A 302 5.79 -30.81 4.70
CA GLY A 302 4.87 -31.93 4.54
C GLY A 302 4.27 -32.01 3.14
N PHE A 303 3.66 -30.90 2.71
CA PHE A 303 2.99 -30.78 1.42
C PHE A 303 3.24 -29.40 0.82
N PHE A 304 3.41 -29.33 -0.50
CA PHE A 304 3.30 -28.07 -1.22
C PHE A 304 2.53 -28.22 -2.54
N ALA A 305 1.85 -27.15 -2.95
CA ALA A 305 1.23 -27.04 -4.27
C ALA A 305 1.44 -25.63 -4.83
N LEU A 306 1.84 -25.55 -6.11
CA LEU A 306 2.03 -24.28 -6.80
C LEU A 306 1.16 -24.25 -8.06
N SER A 307 0.27 -23.25 -8.20
CA SER A 307 -0.48 -23.02 -9.45
C SER A 307 0.12 -21.93 -10.32
N GLY A 308 0.99 -21.08 -9.78
CA GLY A 308 1.53 -19.93 -10.50
C GLY A 308 2.39 -20.30 -11.72
N PRO A 309 2.55 -19.37 -12.68
CA PRO A 309 3.32 -19.64 -13.89
C PRO A 309 4.81 -19.72 -13.57
N ALA A 310 5.62 -20.10 -14.57
CA ALA A 310 7.05 -19.80 -14.49
C ALA A 310 7.23 -18.27 -14.42
N SER A 311 8.24 -17.79 -13.68
CA SER A 311 8.50 -16.35 -13.60
C SER A 311 8.68 -15.73 -15.00
N GLY A 312 7.93 -14.66 -15.28
CA GLY A 312 7.90 -14.01 -16.58
C GLY A 312 6.98 -14.62 -17.65
N ALA A 313 6.33 -15.76 -17.37
CA ALA A 313 5.34 -16.38 -18.25
C ALA A 313 3.90 -16.02 -17.84
N GLU A 314 2.96 -16.15 -18.78
CA GLU A 314 1.52 -16.04 -18.52
C GLU A 314 0.87 -17.43 -18.46
N LEU A 315 -0.12 -17.60 -17.59
CA LEU A 315 -1.00 -18.77 -17.57
C LEU A 315 -2.25 -18.45 -18.37
N ASP A 316 -2.81 -19.47 -19.02
CA ASP A 316 -4.17 -19.43 -19.52
C ASP A 316 -5.13 -19.06 -18.37
N PRO A 317 -5.97 -18.02 -18.51
CA PRO A 317 -6.97 -17.65 -17.51
C PRO A 317 -7.81 -18.83 -17.00
N ALA A 318 -8.15 -19.79 -17.87
CA ALA A 318 -8.92 -20.98 -17.48
C ALA A 318 -8.16 -21.94 -16.54
N ARG A 319 -6.85 -21.75 -16.41
CA ARG A 319 -5.96 -22.55 -15.55
C ARG A 319 -5.47 -21.78 -14.32
N MET A 320 -5.81 -20.50 -14.21
CA MET A 320 -5.46 -19.69 -13.04
C MET A 320 -6.22 -20.22 -11.82
N LYS A 321 -5.52 -20.31 -10.70
CA LYS A 321 -6.05 -20.73 -9.41
C LYS A 321 -5.45 -19.85 -8.35
N CYS A 322 -6.27 -19.30 -7.45
CA CYS A 322 -5.78 -18.52 -6.32
C CYS A 322 -5.38 -19.46 -5.17
N GLY A 323 -4.86 -18.92 -4.06
CA GLY A 323 -4.52 -19.66 -2.85
C GLY A 323 -5.72 -20.42 -2.29
N ALA A 324 -6.90 -19.78 -2.23
CA ALA A 324 -8.13 -20.40 -1.74
C ALA A 324 -8.60 -21.57 -2.62
N ASP A 325 -8.39 -21.50 -3.95
CA ASP A 325 -8.62 -22.65 -4.82
C ASP A 325 -7.69 -23.81 -4.48
N LEU A 326 -6.39 -23.53 -4.30
CA LEU A 326 -5.40 -24.54 -3.93
C LEU A 326 -5.74 -25.20 -2.59
N VAL A 327 -6.11 -24.42 -1.57
CA VAL A 327 -6.53 -24.97 -0.28
C VAL A 327 -7.79 -25.82 -0.44
N TYR A 328 -8.80 -25.31 -1.14
CA TYR A 328 -10.04 -26.05 -1.37
C TYR A 328 -9.78 -27.39 -2.07
N GLU A 329 -9.07 -27.38 -3.20
CA GLU A 329 -8.81 -28.60 -3.98
C GLU A 329 -7.99 -29.64 -3.22
N ASN A 330 -6.97 -29.21 -2.49
CA ASN A 330 -6.03 -30.13 -1.86
C ASN A 330 -6.44 -30.57 -0.45
N ALA A 331 -7.35 -29.83 0.22
CA ALA A 331 -7.66 -30.04 1.63
C ALA A 331 -9.17 -30.24 1.90
N ILE A 332 -10.06 -29.88 0.97
CA ILE A 332 -11.51 -29.93 1.17
C ILE A 332 -12.21 -30.78 0.11
N ALA A 333 -11.91 -30.59 -1.17
CA ALA A 333 -12.64 -31.20 -2.27
C ALA A 333 -12.68 -32.73 -2.15
N GLY A 334 -13.89 -33.29 -2.28
CA GLY A 334 -14.12 -34.74 -2.17
C GLY A 334 -13.97 -35.32 -0.76
N ARG A 335 -13.77 -34.50 0.28
CA ARG A 335 -13.79 -34.93 1.69
C ARG A 335 -15.20 -34.80 2.28
N PRO A 336 -15.50 -35.43 3.44
CA PRO A 336 -16.82 -35.31 4.08
C PRO A 336 -17.26 -33.88 4.42
N TRP A 337 -16.30 -32.94 4.51
CA TRP A 337 -16.53 -31.52 4.78
C TRP A 337 -16.50 -30.63 3.52
N ASP A 338 -16.55 -31.23 2.33
CA ASP A 338 -16.83 -30.53 1.08
C ASP A 338 -18.31 -30.15 1.01
N VAL A 339 -18.63 -28.96 1.51
CA VAL A 339 -20.00 -28.44 1.61
C VAL A 339 -20.21 -27.19 0.74
N PRO A 340 -21.46 -26.83 0.40
CA PRO A 340 -21.76 -25.67 -0.43
C PRO A 340 -21.08 -24.37 0.02
N GLY A 341 -21.07 -24.06 1.32
CA GLY A 341 -20.43 -22.84 1.82
C GLY A 341 -18.92 -22.77 1.57
N ALA A 342 -18.21 -23.90 1.58
CA ALA A 342 -16.79 -23.94 1.24
C ALA A 342 -16.56 -23.60 -0.25
N ARG A 343 -17.47 -24.06 -1.14
CA ARG A 343 -17.46 -23.76 -2.58
C ARG A 343 -17.82 -22.30 -2.85
N THR A 344 -18.78 -21.75 -2.10
CA THR A 344 -19.17 -20.34 -2.18
C THR A 344 -18.01 -19.44 -1.79
N LEU A 345 -17.34 -19.71 -0.66
CA LEU A 345 -16.17 -18.94 -0.25
C LEU A 345 -15.01 -19.04 -1.25
N ARG A 346 -14.72 -20.25 -1.75
CA ARG A 346 -13.72 -20.46 -2.81
C ARG A 346 -14.01 -19.60 -4.05
N ARG A 347 -15.25 -19.62 -4.54
CA ARG A 347 -15.68 -18.82 -5.71
C ARG A 347 -15.57 -17.32 -5.45
N ALA A 348 -15.94 -16.87 -4.25
CA ALA A 348 -15.82 -15.46 -3.88
C ALA A 348 -14.36 -14.98 -3.90
N ALA A 349 -13.43 -15.76 -3.33
CA ALA A 349 -12.00 -15.45 -3.36
C ALA A 349 -11.42 -15.46 -4.78
N HIS A 350 -11.66 -16.53 -5.55
CA HIS A 350 -11.21 -16.66 -6.94
C HIS A 350 -11.65 -15.48 -7.80
N GLY A 351 -12.93 -15.08 -7.68
CA GLY A 351 -13.46 -14.04 -8.53
C GLY A 351 -12.95 -12.64 -8.21
N GLU A 352 -12.55 -12.38 -6.96
CA GLU A 352 -11.91 -11.13 -6.58
C GLU A 352 -10.44 -11.08 -6.97
N ASP A 353 -9.72 -12.20 -6.84
CA ASP A 353 -8.29 -12.29 -7.14
C ASP A 353 -8.02 -12.10 -8.66
N PHE A 354 -8.79 -12.78 -9.50
CA PHE A 354 -8.65 -12.67 -10.97
C PHE A 354 -9.58 -11.65 -11.63
N VAL A 355 -10.43 -10.96 -10.84
CA VAL A 355 -11.41 -9.98 -11.37
C VAL A 355 -12.38 -10.63 -12.37
N THR A 356 -12.69 -11.90 -12.17
CA THR A 356 -13.60 -12.69 -13.01
C THR A 356 -14.80 -13.12 -12.19
N ASP A 357 -16.04 -12.88 -12.63
CA ASP A 357 -17.24 -13.36 -11.91
C ASP A 357 -17.31 -12.87 -10.44
N ARG A 358 -17.07 -11.57 -10.22
CA ARG A 358 -17.12 -10.96 -8.88
C ARG A 358 -18.49 -11.13 -8.24
N THR A 359 -18.54 -11.86 -7.13
CA THR A 359 -19.76 -12.09 -6.34
C THR A 359 -20.02 -10.96 -5.36
N GLU A 360 -21.26 -10.83 -4.88
CA GLU A 360 -21.58 -9.87 -3.82
C GLU A 360 -20.77 -10.13 -2.54
N LEU A 361 -20.63 -11.40 -2.15
CA LEU A 361 -19.81 -11.80 -1.01
C LEU A 361 -18.34 -11.41 -1.19
N GLY A 362 -17.77 -11.67 -2.38
CA GLY A 362 -16.39 -11.32 -2.70
C GLY A 362 -16.11 -9.83 -2.57
N ARG A 363 -16.97 -8.98 -3.15
CA ARG A 363 -16.84 -7.52 -3.06
C ARG A 363 -16.91 -7.04 -1.61
N LEU A 364 -17.94 -7.46 -0.87
CA LEU A 364 -18.11 -7.05 0.52
C LEU A 364 -16.90 -7.44 1.39
N LEU A 365 -16.40 -8.67 1.23
CA LEU A 365 -15.23 -9.11 1.99
C LEU A 365 -13.96 -8.36 1.59
N THR A 366 -13.78 -8.10 0.30
CA THR A 366 -12.65 -7.31 -0.21
C THR A 366 -12.66 -5.91 0.36
N ASP A 367 -13.81 -5.25 0.35
CA ASP A 367 -14.00 -3.91 0.91
C ASP A 367 -13.79 -3.92 2.42
N ALA A 368 -14.28 -4.96 3.11
CA ALA A 368 -14.11 -5.09 4.53
C ALA A 368 -12.64 -5.29 4.94
N ILE A 369 -11.90 -6.16 4.24
CA ILE A 369 -10.47 -6.41 4.51
C ILE A 369 -9.63 -5.16 4.18
N LYS A 370 -9.85 -4.57 3.00
CA LYS A 370 -9.13 -3.35 2.59
C LYS A 370 -9.49 -2.13 3.44
N GLY A 371 -10.70 -2.13 4.01
CA GLY A 371 -11.16 -1.16 4.99
C GLY A 371 -10.48 -1.28 6.36
N GLY A 372 -9.56 -2.23 6.57
CA GLY A 372 -8.91 -2.43 7.86
C GLY A 372 -9.70 -3.30 8.83
N GLY A 373 -10.65 -4.09 8.31
CA GLY A 373 -11.40 -5.05 9.10
C GLY A 373 -10.46 -6.11 9.67
N ASN A 374 -10.72 -6.55 10.90
CA ASN A 374 -9.85 -7.47 11.58
C ASN A 374 -9.86 -8.86 10.90
N LYS A 375 -8.73 -9.26 10.34
CA LYS A 375 -8.63 -10.50 9.55
C LYS A 375 -8.91 -11.76 10.36
N VAL A 376 -8.54 -11.79 11.64
CA VAL A 376 -8.85 -12.92 12.54
C VAL A 376 -10.36 -13.08 12.72
N GLU A 377 -11.06 -11.99 13.00
CA GLU A 377 -12.52 -11.98 13.15
C GLU A 377 -13.22 -12.36 11.84
N ILE A 378 -12.75 -11.83 10.70
CA ILE A 378 -13.26 -12.18 9.37
C ILE A 378 -13.08 -13.69 9.11
N ALA A 379 -11.85 -14.22 9.26
CA ALA A 379 -11.55 -15.62 9.00
C ALA A 379 -12.35 -16.57 9.91
N ALA A 380 -12.50 -16.23 11.19
CA ALA A 380 -13.29 -17.00 12.14
C ALA A 380 -14.79 -17.01 11.76
N LEU A 381 -15.36 -15.85 11.43
CA LEU A 381 -16.76 -15.72 11.00
C LEU A 381 -17.01 -16.53 9.72
N LEU A 382 -16.10 -16.45 8.74
CA LEU A 382 -16.19 -17.21 7.51
C LEU A 382 -16.16 -18.71 7.78
N ALA A 383 -15.24 -19.18 8.62
CA ALA A 383 -15.18 -20.59 9.02
C ALA A 383 -16.46 -21.07 9.73
N ASP A 384 -17.09 -20.22 10.56
CA ASP A 384 -18.36 -20.51 11.22
C ASP A 384 -19.57 -20.53 10.26
N SER A 385 -19.46 -19.85 9.12
CA SER A 385 -20.53 -19.71 8.13
C SER A 385 -20.57 -20.83 7.08
N ILE A 386 -19.44 -21.52 6.87
CA ILE A 386 -19.30 -22.56 5.84
C ILE A 386 -20.37 -23.69 5.94
N PRO A 387 -20.74 -24.21 7.13
CA PRO A 387 -21.80 -25.22 7.24
C PRO A 387 -23.16 -24.74 6.73
N GLY A 388 -23.48 -23.47 6.97
CA GLY A 388 -24.79 -22.88 6.67
C GLY A 388 -24.86 -22.17 5.33
N ASP A 389 -23.72 -21.93 4.67
CA ASP A 389 -23.61 -21.07 3.48
C ASP A 389 -24.24 -19.67 3.70
N ASP A 390 -24.09 -19.13 4.91
CA ASP A 390 -24.77 -17.92 5.40
C ASP A 390 -23.80 -16.73 5.62
N ALA A 391 -22.60 -16.78 5.03
CA ALA A 391 -21.53 -15.79 5.22
C ALA A 391 -22.03 -14.36 5.00
N LEU A 392 -22.73 -14.12 3.89
CA LEU A 392 -23.24 -12.80 3.52
C LEU A 392 -24.25 -12.26 4.54
N GLU A 393 -25.16 -13.10 5.04
CA GLU A 393 -26.14 -12.74 6.06
C GLU A 393 -25.46 -12.38 7.38
N ARG A 394 -24.46 -13.16 7.79
CA ARG A 394 -23.68 -12.90 9.01
C ARG A 394 -22.89 -11.59 8.95
N LEU A 395 -22.27 -11.30 7.81
CA LEU A 395 -21.56 -10.03 7.59
C LEU A 395 -22.51 -8.83 7.70
N ARG A 396 -23.69 -8.92 7.09
CA ARG A 396 -24.75 -7.89 7.18
C ARG A 396 -25.29 -7.73 8.62
N THR A 397 -25.50 -8.83 9.32
CA THR A 397 -25.96 -8.80 10.73
C THR A 397 -24.93 -8.12 11.63
N ARG A 398 -23.64 -8.22 11.30
CA ARG A 398 -22.55 -7.49 11.99
C ARG A 398 -22.46 -6.02 11.57
N GLY A 399 -23.23 -5.58 10.57
CA GLY A 399 -23.21 -4.21 10.04
C GLY A 399 -22.00 -3.91 9.15
N TRP A 400 -21.28 -4.93 8.67
CA TRP A 400 -20.09 -4.73 7.85
C TRP A 400 -20.40 -4.25 6.43
N ASP A 401 -21.60 -4.51 5.94
CA ASP A 401 -22.12 -3.92 4.70
C ASP A 401 -22.22 -2.40 4.79
N ARG A 402 -22.77 -1.88 5.90
CA ARG A 402 -22.85 -0.45 6.15
C ARG A 402 -21.46 0.15 6.33
N TRP A 403 -20.64 -0.49 7.15
CA TRP A 403 -19.27 -0.02 7.40
C TRP A 403 -18.42 -0.01 6.12
N ALA A 404 -18.51 -1.04 5.28
CA ALA A 404 -17.84 -1.07 3.98
C ALA A 404 -18.36 0.05 3.06
N ALA A 405 -19.67 0.27 3.01
CA ALA A 405 -20.28 1.34 2.21
C ALA A 405 -19.86 2.75 2.66
N GLU A 406 -19.77 2.98 3.97
CA GLU A 406 -19.28 4.25 4.53
C GLU A 406 -17.82 4.51 4.13
N ARG A 407 -16.97 3.47 4.18
CA ARG A 407 -15.57 3.59 3.73
C ARG A 407 -15.45 3.80 2.22
N GLU A 408 -16.28 3.12 1.43
CA GLU A 408 -16.30 3.32 -0.02
C GLU A 408 -16.74 4.74 -0.37
N ALA A 409 -17.73 5.31 0.33
CA ALA A 409 -18.10 6.71 0.16
C ALA A 409 -16.98 7.67 0.54
N ALA A 410 -16.20 7.36 1.59
CA ALA A 410 -15.01 8.12 1.95
C ALA A 410 -13.93 8.02 0.86
N LEU A 411 -13.74 6.84 0.25
CA LEU A 411 -12.82 6.63 -0.86
C LEU A 411 -13.24 7.42 -2.12
N GLN A 412 -14.53 7.51 -2.43
CA GLN A 412 -15.04 8.34 -3.53
C GLN A 412 -14.68 9.83 -3.33
N THR A 413 -14.71 10.31 -2.09
CA THR A 413 -14.22 11.68 -1.78
C THR A 413 -12.72 11.81 -2.04
N ALA A 414 -11.94 10.76 -1.76
CA ALA A 414 -10.51 10.71 -2.06
C ALA A 414 -10.21 10.52 -3.56
N GLU A 415 -11.12 9.98 -4.38
CA GLU A 415 -10.94 9.83 -5.82
C GLU A 415 -10.74 11.18 -6.54
N GLU A 416 -11.38 12.27 -6.07
CA GLU A 416 -11.14 13.61 -6.60
C GLU A 416 -9.68 14.05 -6.43
N GLN A 417 -9.01 13.54 -5.41
CA GLN A 417 -7.60 13.81 -5.15
C GLN A 417 -6.67 13.04 -6.09
N LEU A 418 -7.10 11.89 -6.63
CA LEU A 418 -6.29 11.06 -7.54
C LEU A 418 -5.89 11.85 -8.80
N LEU A 419 -6.82 12.64 -9.35
CA LEU A 419 -6.55 13.44 -10.55
C LEU A 419 -5.64 14.65 -10.29
N ARG A 420 -5.21 14.94 -9.06
CA ARG A 420 -4.37 16.13 -8.80
C ARG A 420 -2.94 15.98 -9.29
N HIS A 421 -2.43 14.74 -9.33
CA HIS A 421 -1.02 14.46 -9.61
C HIS A 421 -0.88 13.22 -10.48
N ALA A 422 -1.20 13.36 -11.76
CA ALA A 422 -1.04 12.32 -12.77
C ALA A 422 -0.24 12.82 -13.97
N CYS A 423 0.55 11.95 -14.58
CA CYS A 423 1.32 12.21 -15.79
C CYS A 423 1.16 11.03 -16.75
N ARG A 424 1.02 11.31 -18.04
CA ARG A 424 1.03 10.30 -19.10
C ARG A 424 2.43 10.20 -19.69
N ILE A 425 3.00 9.01 -19.68
CA ILE A 425 4.26 8.69 -20.36
C ILE A 425 3.88 7.91 -21.61
N VAL A 426 4.10 8.54 -22.77
CA VAL A 426 3.76 7.99 -24.08
C VAL A 426 5.01 7.40 -24.70
N LEU A 427 4.98 6.09 -24.94
CA LEU A 427 6.07 5.32 -25.51
C LEU A 427 5.71 4.86 -26.92
N ARG A 428 6.72 4.72 -27.79
CA ARG A 428 6.59 3.93 -29.01
C ARG A 428 7.31 2.60 -28.82
N ARG A 429 6.66 1.51 -29.23
CA ARG A 429 7.25 0.18 -29.21
C ARG A 429 8.53 0.16 -30.08
N PRO A 430 9.66 -0.39 -29.60
CA PRO A 430 10.85 -0.54 -30.43
C PRO A 430 10.54 -1.45 -31.63
N ALA A 431 10.97 -1.04 -32.83
CA ALA A 431 10.71 -1.78 -34.07
C ALA A 431 11.43 -3.14 -34.05
N GLY A 432 10.71 -4.23 -34.36
CA GLY A 432 11.28 -5.58 -34.42
C GLY A 432 11.67 -6.17 -33.06
N ALA A 433 11.31 -5.53 -31.94
CA ALA A 433 11.46 -6.14 -30.63
C ALA A 433 10.33 -7.17 -30.43
N PRO A 434 10.62 -8.48 -30.25
CA PRO A 434 9.66 -9.33 -29.55
C PRO A 434 9.33 -8.64 -28.23
N ALA A 435 8.10 -8.75 -27.73
CA ALA A 435 7.66 -8.12 -26.48
C ALA A 435 8.63 -8.43 -25.31
N VAL A 436 9.70 -7.65 -25.16
CA VAL A 436 10.80 -7.92 -24.24
C VAL A 436 11.58 -6.63 -24.02
N THR A 437 11.65 -6.19 -22.77
CA THR A 437 12.91 -5.79 -22.12
C THR A 437 12.80 -6.00 -20.61
N GLY A 438 12.81 -7.27 -20.20
CA GLY A 438 13.65 -7.70 -19.10
C GLY A 438 14.87 -8.34 -19.72
N GLY A 439 16.08 -7.92 -19.34
CA GLY A 439 17.28 -8.62 -19.79
C GLY A 439 17.13 -10.13 -19.56
N ARG A 440 17.63 -10.95 -20.49
CA ARG A 440 17.81 -12.38 -20.24
C ARG A 440 18.44 -12.53 -18.86
N MET A 441 17.69 -13.03 -17.89
CA MET A 441 18.34 -13.79 -16.83
C MET A 441 19.03 -14.95 -17.54
N ALA A 442 20.32 -15.12 -17.28
CA ALA A 442 21.09 -16.22 -17.81
C ALA A 442 20.47 -17.55 -17.32
N GLY A 443 19.64 -18.15 -18.16
CA GLY A 443 19.01 -19.44 -17.95
C GLY A 443 18.31 -19.83 -19.26
N ALA A 444 18.88 -20.78 -19.99
CA ALA A 444 18.30 -21.29 -21.22
C ALA A 444 17.08 -22.17 -20.88
N GLY A 445 15.91 -21.90 -21.46
CA GLY A 445 14.78 -22.84 -21.31
C GLY A 445 13.35 -22.32 -21.50
N SER A 446 13.06 -21.42 -22.45
CA SER A 446 11.67 -21.13 -22.81
C SER A 446 11.50 -21.12 -24.33
N ASP A 447 11.01 -22.24 -24.87
CA ASP A 447 10.66 -22.43 -26.28
C ASP A 447 9.16 -22.15 -26.56
N ALA A 448 8.48 -21.40 -25.69
CA ALA A 448 7.09 -21.00 -25.93
C ALA A 448 7.04 -19.86 -26.97
N PRO A 449 6.34 -20.02 -28.11
CA PRO A 449 6.15 -18.93 -29.05
C PRO A 449 5.35 -17.81 -28.38
N LEU A 450 5.87 -16.58 -28.46
CA LEU A 450 5.14 -15.38 -28.06
C LEU A 450 3.81 -15.31 -28.85
N PRO A 451 2.68 -14.97 -28.22
CA PRO A 451 1.44 -14.75 -28.95
C PRO A 451 1.66 -13.68 -30.02
N ALA A 452 1.11 -13.92 -31.22
CA ALA A 452 1.20 -13.00 -32.35
C ALA A 452 0.77 -11.60 -31.92
N ALA A 453 1.63 -10.61 -32.17
CA ALA A 453 1.52 -9.24 -31.67
C ALA A 453 0.14 -8.63 -31.93
N ALA A 454 -0.65 -8.48 -30.86
CA ALA A 454 -1.75 -7.53 -30.85
C ALA A 454 -1.13 -6.12 -30.86
N GLY A 455 -1.17 -5.47 -32.01
CA GLY A 455 -0.57 -4.15 -32.25
C GLY A 455 0.65 -4.27 -33.16
N GLY A 456 0.55 -3.69 -34.36
CA GLY A 456 1.63 -3.65 -35.33
C GLY A 456 2.87 -2.90 -34.81
N ASP A 457 3.99 -3.08 -35.51
CA ASP A 457 5.22 -2.32 -35.26
C ASP A 457 4.93 -0.81 -35.17
N GLY A 458 5.42 -0.18 -34.10
CA GLY A 458 5.22 1.24 -33.86
C GLY A 458 3.91 1.63 -33.17
N ALA A 459 3.14 0.67 -32.63
CA ALA A 459 2.05 0.96 -31.72
C ALA A 459 2.53 1.81 -30.52
N THR A 460 1.69 2.76 -30.13
CA THR A 460 1.91 3.64 -28.99
C THR A 460 1.44 2.94 -27.72
N VAL A 461 2.25 2.97 -26.67
CA VAL A 461 1.89 2.49 -25.33
C VAL A 461 1.77 3.68 -24.39
N CYS A 462 0.69 3.74 -23.64
CA CYS A 462 0.42 4.80 -22.67
C CYS A 462 0.56 4.28 -21.25
N ILE A 463 1.51 4.82 -20.50
CA ILE A 463 1.65 4.58 -19.06
C ILE A 463 1.10 5.81 -18.33
N LEU A 464 0.09 5.61 -17.49
CA LEU A 464 -0.37 6.61 -16.55
C LEU A 464 0.43 6.51 -15.25
N ALA A 465 1.32 7.45 -14.98
CA ALA A 465 1.98 7.58 -13.70
C ALA A 465 1.17 8.49 -12.78
N ALA A 466 0.72 7.99 -11.64
CA ALA A 466 -0.09 8.74 -10.68
C ALA A 466 0.51 8.71 -9.27
N LEU A 467 0.49 9.84 -8.57
CA LEU A 467 0.87 9.91 -7.17
C LEU A 467 -0.35 9.55 -6.31
N ALA A 468 -0.16 8.65 -5.35
CA ALA A 468 -1.17 8.38 -4.36
C ALA A 468 -1.42 9.64 -3.51
N PRO A 469 -2.70 10.02 -3.27
CA PRO A 469 -3.00 11.15 -2.40
C PRO A 469 -2.47 10.87 -0.99
N GLN A 470 -2.05 11.95 -0.32
CA GLN A 470 -1.82 11.90 1.11
C GLN A 470 -3.21 11.97 1.76
N PRO A 471 -3.64 10.93 2.50
CA PRO A 471 -4.91 11.01 3.23
C PRO A 471 -4.85 12.18 4.22
N ALA A 472 -5.98 12.83 4.45
CA ALA A 472 -6.12 13.83 5.51
C ALA A 472 -6.42 13.17 6.87
N PRO A 473 -6.51 13.96 7.96
CA PRO A 473 -7.19 13.68 9.21
C PRO A 473 -7.86 12.34 9.47
N GLY A 474 -7.19 11.19 9.64
CA GLY A 474 -7.88 9.93 9.93
C GLY A 474 -8.64 9.32 8.72
N GLU A 475 -8.34 9.78 7.50
CA GLU A 475 -8.83 9.19 6.27
C GLU A 475 -8.04 7.92 5.89
N ALA A 476 -8.73 6.98 5.26
CA ALA A 476 -8.09 5.80 4.71
C ALA A 476 -7.13 6.16 3.58
N ARG A 477 -5.91 5.62 3.60
CA ARG A 477 -5.03 5.71 2.44
C ARG A 477 -5.65 4.98 1.25
N LEU A 478 -5.73 5.65 0.10
CA LEU A 478 -6.30 5.03 -1.10
C LEU A 478 -5.39 3.90 -1.62
N GLY A 479 -5.94 2.68 -1.58
CA GLY A 479 -5.26 1.45 -2.01
C GLY A 479 -5.09 1.35 -3.52
N THR A 480 -4.13 0.54 -3.98
CA THR A 480 -3.87 0.39 -5.43
C THR A 480 -5.08 -0.15 -6.17
N ALA A 481 -5.84 -1.09 -5.59
CA ALA A 481 -7.01 -1.65 -6.25
C ALA A 481 -8.07 -0.58 -6.57
N ALA A 482 -8.38 0.31 -5.61
CA ALA A 482 -9.28 1.43 -5.83
C ALA A 482 -8.74 2.38 -6.90
N ALA A 483 -7.43 2.68 -6.87
CA ALA A 483 -6.80 3.51 -7.91
C ALA A 483 -6.90 2.87 -9.30
N VAL A 484 -6.68 1.56 -9.42
CA VAL A 484 -6.81 0.82 -10.70
C VAL A 484 -8.22 0.91 -11.21
N GLU A 485 -9.21 0.66 -10.37
CA GLU A 485 -10.61 0.73 -10.76
C GLU A 485 -10.98 2.14 -11.24
N PHE A 486 -10.62 3.16 -10.45
CA PHE A 486 -10.83 4.56 -10.80
C PHE A 486 -10.19 4.93 -12.15
N TYR A 487 -8.90 4.65 -12.32
CA TYR A 487 -8.17 5.03 -13.52
C TYR A 487 -8.58 4.21 -14.74
N SER A 488 -8.97 2.94 -14.59
CA SER A 488 -9.52 2.14 -15.68
C SER A 488 -10.80 2.76 -16.24
N ARG A 489 -11.66 3.31 -15.37
CA ARG A 489 -12.86 4.04 -15.78
C ARG A 489 -12.54 5.41 -16.40
N ARG A 490 -11.64 6.17 -15.76
CA ARG A 490 -11.45 7.60 -16.08
C ARG A 490 -10.41 7.87 -17.16
N CYS A 491 -9.46 6.95 -17.36
CA CYS A 491 -8.34 7.04 -18.28
C CYS A 491 -8.29 5.77 -19.16
N ALA A 492 -9.38 5.52 -19.89
CA ALA A 492 -9.53 4.34 -20.76
C ALA A 492 -8.48 4.24 -21.89
N ASP A 493 -7.73 5.31 -22.14
CA ASP A 493 -6.63 5.36 -23.10
C ASP A 493 -5.25 5.00 -22.50
N ALA A 494 -5.18 4.69 -21.20
CA ALA A 494 -3.96 4.20 -20.57
C ALA A 494 -3.89 2.67 -20.64
N ASP A 495 -2.75 2.14 -21.09
CA ASP A 495 -2.50 0.71 -21.13
C ASP A 495 -1.97 0.17 -19.80
N TYR A 496 -1.24 1.00 -19.06
CA TYR A 496 -0.62 0.66 -17.78
C TYR A 496 -0.80 1.79 -16.76
N LEU A 497 -0.95 1.43 -15.48
CA LEU A 497 -0.94 2.34 -14.33
C LEU A 497 0.32 2.13 -13.51
N PHE A 498 1.05 3.22 -13.25
CA PHE A 498 2.20 3.32 -12.35
C PHE A 498 1.77 4.16 -11.15
N TYR A 499 1.28 3.51 -10.11
CA TYR A 499 0.73 4.15 -8.91
C TYR A 499 1.80 4.30 -7.82
N CYS A 500 2.12 5.54 -7.47
CA CYS A 500 3.32 5.89 -6.73
C CYS A 500 2.95 6.32 -5.31
N TYR A 501 3.41 5.58 -4.32
CA TYR A 501 3.33 5.94 -2.91
C TYR A 501 4.59 6.73 -2.49
N GLY A 502 4.90 7.78 -3.27
CA GLY A 502 6.21 8.44 -3.24
C GLY A 502 7.29 7.62 -3.95
N SER A 503 8.54 7.76 -3.51
CA SER A 503 9.71 7.04 -4.06
C SER A 503 9.96 5.68 -3.43
N SER A 504 9.29 5.41 -2.31
CA SER A 504 9.51 4.22 -1.49
C SER A 504 8.70 3.02 -1.93
N LEU A 505 7.65 3.22 -2.73
CA LEU A 505 6.85 2.13 -3.31
C LEU A 505 6.17 2.60 -4.60
N LEU A 506 6.43 1.89 -5.68
CA LEU A 506 5.74 2.00 -6.97
C LEU A 506 5.00 0.69 -7.23
N VAL A 507 3.68 0.78 -7.41
CA VAL A 507 2.84 -0.37 -7.79
C VAL A 507 2.40 -0.20 -9.23
N SER A 508 2.67 -1.20 -10.05
CA SER A 508 2.34 -1.19 -11.48
C SER A 508 1.26 -2.22 -11.81
N ARG A 509 0.31 -1.83 -12.66
CA ARG A 509 -0.81 -2.66 -13.11
C ARG A 509 -1.04 -2.46 -14.61
N ARG A 510 -1.31 -3.54 -15.34
CA ARG A 510 -1.83 -3.51 -16.71
C ARG A 510 -3.32 -3.17 -16.65
N LEU A 511 -3.72 -2.10 -17.31
CA LEU A 511 -5.12 -1.68 -17.43
C LEU A 511 -5.75 -2.27 -18.70
N ASN A 512 -5.01 -2.25 -19.81
CA ASN A 512 -5.42 -2.86 -21.07
C ASN A 512 -4.89 -4.30 -21.15
N GLN A 513 -5.74 -5.30 -20.85
CA GLN A 513 -5.33 -6.71 -20.85
C GLN A 513 -4.86 -7.22 -22.22
N ALA A 514 -5.25 -6.56 -23.31
CA ALA A 514 -4.82 -6.91 -24.66
C ALA A 514 -3.40 -6.43 -24.99
N ASP A 515 -2.88 -5.43 -24.27
CA ASP A 515 -1.50 -4.96 -24.48
C ASP A 515 -0.51 -5.80 -23.66
N LEU A 516 0.38 -6.49 -24.38
CA LEU A 516 1.45 -7.31 -23.80
C LEU A 516 2.83 -6.68 -23.98
N THR A 517 2.91 -5.38 -24.31
CA THR A 517 4.15 -4.70 -24.66
C THR A 517 5.12 -4.66 -23.48
N LEU A 518 4.62 -4.45 -22.27
CA LEU A 518 5.43 -4.40 -21.05
C LEU A 518 5.24 -5.68 -20.23
N ASN A 519 6.36 -6.34 -19.93
CA ASN A 519 6.43 -7.29 -18.84
C ASN A 519 6.74 -6.52 -17.55
N LEU A 520 5.71 -6.22 -16.75
CA LEU A 520 5.85 -5.39 -15.56
C LEU A 520 6.78 -6.02 -14.52
N GLY A 521 6.73 -7.34 -14.32
CA GLY A 521 7.63 -8.05 -13.40
C GLY A 521 9.10 -7.79 -13.70
N ALA A 522 9.49 -7.97 -14.96
CA ALA A 522 10.84 -7.67 -15.42
C ALA A 522 11.21 -6.18 -15.32
N LEU A 523 10.28 -5.31 -15.69
CA LEU A 523 10.50 -3.86 -15.68
C LEU A 523 10.72 -3.32 -14.26
N MET A 524 9.97 -3.83 -13.28
CA MET A 524 10.06 -3.39 -11.89
C MET A 524 11.44 -3.66 -11.27
N ALA A 525 12.06 -4.80 -11.58
CA ALA A 525 13.44 -5.11 -11.17
C ALA A 525 14.47 -4.10 -11.73
N GLN A 526 14.17 -3.52 -12.91
CA GLN A 526 15.02 -2.50 -13.55
C GLN A 526 14.75 -1.08 -13.01
N LEU A 527 13.54 -0.81 -12.51
CA LEU A 527 13.16 0.50 -11.95
C LEU A 527 13.50 0.64 -10.46
N GLY A 528 13.52 -0.48 -9.71
CA GLY A 528 13.83 -0.54 -8.27
C GLY A 528 15.09 -1.34 -7.95
N ALA A 529 15.02 -2.25 -6.98
CA ALA A 529 16.07 -3.20 -6.63
C ALA A 529 15.98 -4.48 -7.46
N ALA A 530 17.07 -5.26 -7.54
CA ALA A 530 17.11 -6.51 -8.31
C ALA A 530 16.12 -7.59 -7.81
N THR A 531 15.71 -7.51 -6.53
CA THR A 531 14.72 -8.40 -5.90
C THR A 531 13.28 -7.93 -6.11
N ASP A 532 13.07 -6.73 -6.68
CA ASP A 532 11.74 -6.22 -6.96
C ASP A 532 11.19 -6.89 -8.23
N GLY A 533 9.86 -6.96 -8.38
CA GLY A 533 9.25 -7.70 -9.48
C GLY A 533 7.78 -8.02 -9.29
N GLY A 534 7.31 -9.07 -9.95
CA GLY A 534 5.91 -9.50 -9.95
C GLY A 534 5.58 -10.30 -11.21
N HIS A 535 4.30 -10.34 -11.58
CA HIS A 535 3.86 -10.95 -12.83
C HIS A 535 3.86 -9.94 -13.98
N ALA A 536 3.73 -10.42 -15.23
CA ALA A 536 3.81 -9.57 -16.42
C ALA A 536 2.74 -8.46 -16.46
N GLY A 537 1.56 -8.72 -15.88
CA GLY A 537 0.46 -7.76 -15.77
C GLY A 537 0.42 -6.95 -14.48
N ALA A 538 1.27 -7.26 -13.49
CA ALA A 538 1.25 -6.54 -12.21
C ALA A 538 2.51 -6.80 -11.37
N ALA A 539 3.15 -5.72 -10.92
CA ALA A 539 4.42 -5.82 -10.21
C ALA A 539 4.65 -4.61 -9.30
N VAL A 540 5.58 -4.74 -8.36
CA VAL A 540 5.95 -3.69 -7.40
C VAL A 540 7.45 -3.46 -7.40
N CYS A 541 7.87 -2.23 -7.13
CA CYS A 541 9.27 -1.93 -6.84
C CYS A 541 9.44 -0.77 -5.88
N ARG A 542 10.68 -0.57 -5.43
CA ARG A 542 11.11 0.57 -4.60
C ARG A 542 12.09 1.42 -5.42
N PRO A 543 11.61 2.44 -6.15
CA PRO A 543 12.45 3.28 -7.00
C PRO A 543 13.69 3.85 -6.27
N GLU A 544 13.54 4.25 -5.01
CA GLU A 544 14.65 4.79 -4.21
C GLU A 544 15.75 3.78 -3.83
N ALA A 545 15.45 2.48 -3.93
CA ALA A 545 16.41 1.40 -3.74
C ALA A 545 17.28 1.17 -4.99
N ASN A 546 16.91 1.75 -6.14
CA ASN A 546 17.71 1.67 -7.33
C ASN A 546 19.03 2.47 -7.18
N PRO A 547 20.20 1.89 -7.49
CA PRO A 547 21.48 2.61 -7.38
C PRO A 547 21.58 3.88 -8.22
N ALA A 548 20.83 3.96 -9.32
CA ALA A 548 20.79 5.13 -10.19
C ALA A 548 19.65 6.13 -9.85
N TYR A 549 18.96 5.95 -8.72
CA TYR A 549 17.92 6.89 -8.28
C TYR A 549 18.55 8.24 -7.86
N PRO A 550 18.13 9.38 -8.43
CA PRO A 550 18.79 10.67 -8.20
C PRO A 550 18.33 11.30 -6.87
N ARG A 551 18.76 10.72 -5.74
CA ARG A 551 18.37 11.11 -4.36
C ARG A 551 18.51 12.60 -4.08
N ARG A 552 19.55 13.25 -4.62
CA ARG A 552 19.79 14.69 -4.43
C ARG A 552 18.76 15.58 -5.14
N LEU A 553 18.21 15.13 -6.27
CA LEU A 553 17.29 15.91 -7.09
C LEU A 553 15.82 15.64 -6.74
N LEU A 554 15.49 14.37 -6.48
CA LEU A 554 14.12 13.96 -6.22
C LEU A 554 13.81 13.83 -4.73
N GLY A 555 14.78 13.47 -3.90
CA GLY A 555 14.53 13.21 -2.48
C GLY A 555 13.35 12.25 -2.29
N ALA A 556 12.48 12.59 -1.33
CA ALA A 556 11.16 11.98 -1.21
C ALA A 556 10.20 12.57 -2.25
N VAL A 557 9.51 11.71 -2.98
CA VAL A 557 8.56 12.14 -4.02
C VAL A 557 7.22 12.51 -3.40
N GLY A 558 6.69 13.66 -3.79
CA GLY A 558 5.40 14.20 -3.39
C GLY A 558 4.85 15.20 -4.41
N PRO A 559 3.78 15.94 -4.08
CA PRO A 559 3.09 16.86 -5.00
C PRO A 559 4.01 17.83 -5.76
N ASN A 560 5.04 18.35 -5.08
CA ASN A 560 5.90 19.43 -5.60
C ASN A 560 6.98 18.95 -6.60
N ASN A 561 7.28 17.66 -6.64
CA ASN A 561 8.33 17.10 -7.51
C ASN A 561 7.86 15.88 -8.31
N PHE A 562 6.58 15.50 -8.22
CA PHE A 562 6.05 14.32 -8.89
C PHE A 562 6.28 14.33 -10.41
N ARG A 563 6.15 15.51 -11.05
CA ARG A 563 6.45 15.63 -12.48
C ARG A 563 7.90 15.23 -12.82
N ARG A 564 8.87 15.68 -12.02
CA ARG A 564 10.28 15.30 -12.20
C ARG A 564 10.50 13.81 -11.96
N PHE A 565 9.71 13.20 -11.07
CA PHE A 565 9.72 11.76 -10.87
C PHE A 565 9.17 11.01 -12.09
N ALA A 566 8.08 11.48 -12.70
CA ALA A 566 7.58 10.93 -13.97
C ALA A 566 8.61 11.06 -15.11
N ASP A 567 9.32 12.20 -15.19
CA ASP A 567 10.42 12.39 -16.14
C ASP A 567 11.59 11.42 -15.88
N TYR A 568 11.90 11.12 -14.61
CA TYR A 568 12.86 10.07 -14.24
C TYR A 568 12.41 8.68 -14.71
N LEU A 569 11.15 8.30 -14.48
CA LEU A 569 10.61 7.03 -14.95
C LEU A 569 10.71 6.91 -16.48
N ALA A 570 10.37 7.98 -17.19
CA ALA A 570 10.54 8.07 -18.64
C ALA A 570 12.02 7.93 -19.07
N TRP A 571 12.95 8.61 -18.40
CA TRP A 571 14.37 8.46 -18.68
C TRP A 571 14.86 7.01 -18.49
N ARG A 572 14.37 6.32 -17.45
CA ARG A 572 14.67 4.89 -17.24
C ARG A 572 14.14 4.02 -18.36
N LEU A 573 12.89 4.24 -18.78
CA LEU A 573 12.30 3.52 -19.90
C LEU A 573 13.12 3.74 -21.19
N ARG A 574 13.61 4.96 -21.43
CA ARG A 574 14.53 5.23 -22.54
C ARG A 574 15.85 4.45 -22.43
N GLY A 575 16.41 4.37 -21.23
CA GLY A 575 17.61 3.56 -20.96
C GLY A 575 17.40 2.06 -21.21
N LEU A 576 16.16 1.59 -21.17
CA LEU A 576 15.76 0.22 -21.52
C LEU A 576 15.42 0.04 -23.01
N GLY A 577 15.60 1.06 -23.84
CA GLY A 577 15.37 0.99 -25.29
C GLY A 577 13.99 1.44 -25.76
N PHE A 578 13.11 1.91 -24.89
CA PHE A 578 11.82 2.48 -25.30
C PHE A 578 12.01 3.89 -25.89
N GLU A 579 11.33 4.18 -26.99
CA GLU A 579 11.26 5.54 -27.52
C GLU A 579 10.18 6.33 -26.78
N VAL A 580 10.58 7.10 -25.77
CA VAL A 580 9.68 8.03 -25.08
C VAL A 580 9.36 9.22 -25.99
N ARG A 581 8.09 9.30 -26.43
CA ARG A 581 7.58 10.39 -27.27
C ARG A 581 7.23 11.63 -26.46
N ALA A 582 6.56 11.45 -25.33
CA ALA A 582 6.15 12.56 -24.49
C ALA A 582 5.97 12.14 -23.03
N VAL A 583 6.16 13.10 -22.12
CA VAL A 583 5.61 13.07 -20.77
C VAL A 583 4.62 14.23 -20.70
N GLN A 584 3.34 13.96 -20.46
CA GLN A 584 2.26 14.94 -20.46
C GLN A 584 1.66 15.04 -19.07
N ASP A 585 1.31 16.25 -18.65
CA ASP A 585 0.56 16.43 -17.41
C ASP A 585 -0.87 15.96 -17.67
N ALA A 586 -1.35 15.03 -16.84
CA ALA A 586 -2.67 14.44 -16.92
C ALA A 586 -3.54 14.83 -15.71
N SER A 587 -3.08 15.80 -14.91
CA SER A 587 -3.84 16.27 -13.76
C SER A 587 -5.07 17.09 -14.16
N ALA A 588 -6.17 16.95 -13.41
CA ALA A 588 -7.39 17.75 -13.63
C ALA A 588 -7.15 19.25 -13.41
N ALA A 589 -6.15 19.61 -12.60
CA ALA A 589 -5.78 20.98 -12.32
C ALA A 589 -5.23 21.72 -13.56
N SER A 590 -4.71 21.03 -14.58
CA SER A 590 -4.15 21.67 -15.79
C SER A 590 -5.24 22.35 -16.64
N ALA A 591 -6.47 21.80 -16.66
CA ALA A 591 -7.61 22.41 -17.34
C ALA A 591 -8.14 23.65 -16.61
N ALA A 592 -8.18 23.62 -15.26
CA ALA A 592 -8.63 24.74 -14.44
C ALA A 592 -7.59 25.88 -14.35
N ARG A 593 -6.29 25.55 -14.25
CA ARG A 593 -5.19 26.55 -14.16
C ARG A 593 -5.02 27.39 -15.42
N LEU A 594 -5.35 26.87 -16.60
CA LEU A 594 -5.38 27.68 -17.83
C LEU A 594 -6.43 28.79 -17.75
N HIS A 595 -7.55 28.54 -17.06
CA HIS A 595 -8.64 29.50 -16.92
C HIS A 595 -8.36 30.55 -15.84
N GLU A 596 -7.80 30.14 -14.70
CA GLU A 596 -7.36 31.07 -13.64
C GLU A 596 -6.12 31.87 -14.03
N GLY A 597 -5.13 31.23 -14.68
CA GLY A 597 -3.94 31.90 -15.20
C GLY A 597 -4.29 32.94 -16.27
N GLY A 598 -5.25 32.64 -17.16
CA GLY A 598 -5.77 33.62 -18.12
C GLY A 598 -6.44 34.83 -17.46
N ARG A 599 -7.21 34.61 -16.37
CA ARG A 599 -7.82 35.70 -15.59
C ARG A 599 -6.79 36.55 -14.85
N GLN A 600 -5.79 35.92 -14.21
CA GLN A 600 -4.72 36.65 -13.52
C GLN A 600 -3.83 37.42 -14.50
N LEU A 601 -3.48 36.83 -15.64
CA LEU A 601 -2.72 37.52 -16.69
C LEU A 601 -3.51 38.70 -17.26
N GLY A 602 -4.82 38.53 -17.48
CA GLY A 602 -5.71 39.61 -17.89
C GLY A 602 -5.79 40.75 -16.87
N LEU A 603 -5.87 40.41 -15.57
CA LEU A 603 -5.88 41.40 -14.49
C LEU A 603 -4.55 42.16 -14.40
N ILE A 604 -3.42 41.45 -14.46
CA ILE A 604 -2.08 42.05 -14.45
C ILE A 604 -1.91 42.99 -15.65
N LEU A 605 -2.36 42.57 -16.83
CA LEU A 605 -2.30 43.39 -18.04
C LEU A 605 -3.18 44.63 -17.92
N ALA A 606 -4.39 44.50 -17.38
CA ALA A 606 -5.30 45.63 -17.13
C ALA A 606 -4.71 46.62 -16.13
N VAL A 607 -4.13 46.15 -15.02
CA VAL A 607 -3.45 46.99 -14.03
C VAL A 607 -2.25 47.69 -14.66
N ALA A 608 -1.43 46.98 -15.44
CA ALA A 608 -0.28 47.57 -16.12
C ALA A 608 -0.69 48.66 -17.13
N ILE A 609 -1.79 48.46 -17.86
CA ILE A 609 -2.35 49.46 -18.77
C ILE A 609 -2.86 50.69 -18.00
N VAL A 610 -3.61 50.49 -16.92
CA VAL A 610 -4.13 51.60 -16.09
C VAL A 610 -3.00 52.38 -15.45
N VAL A 611 -2.00 51.71 -14.89
CA VAL A 611 -0.81 52.34 -14.32
C VAL A 611 -0.01 53.07 -15.40
N GLY A 612 0.18 52.47 -16.58
CA GLY A 612 0.83 53.11 -17.72
C GLY A 612 0.10 54.37 -18.19
N ALA A 613 -1.24 54.31 -18.27
CA ALA A 613 -2.07 55.46 -18.64
C ALA A 613 -2.03 56.57 -17.58
N LEU A 614 -2.09 56.22 -16.29
CA LEU A 614 -1.96 57.17 -15.19
C LEU A 614 -0.56 57.82 -15.16
N LEU A 615 0.50 57.05 -15.41
CA LEU A 615 1.85 57.58 -15.53
C LEU A 615 1.97 58.52 -16.73
N ALA A 616 1.36 58.19 -17.87
CA ALA A 616 1.32 59.04 -19.05
C ALA A 616 0.55 60.36 -18.82
N LEU A 617 -0.56 60.31 -18.06
CA LEU A 617 -1.41 61.46 -17.78
C LEU A 617 -0.86 62.37 -16.67
N LEU A 618 -0.30 61.79 -15.60
CA LEU A 618 0.06 62.52 -14.39
C LEU A 618 1.52 62.96 -14.34
N SER A 619 2.42 62.31 -15.09
CA SER A 619 3.83 62.68 -15.10
C SER A 619 4.18 63.47 -16.37
N PRO A 620 4.61 64.75 -16.23
CA PRO A 620 5.03 65.59 -17.35
C PRO A 620 6.12 64.95 -18.22
N ARG A 621 6.90 64.01 -17.64
CA ARG A 621 7.99 63.28 -18.30
C ARG A 621 7.54 62.33 -19.41
N TYR A 622 6.28 61.93 -19.40
CA TYR A 622 5.71 61.08 -20.45
C TYR A 622 4.89 61.87 -21.48
N ARG A 623 4.97 63.20 -21.47
CA ARG A 623 4.43 64.02 -22.56
C ARG A 623 5.19 63.70 -23.84
N PRO A 624 4.51 63.64 -25.01
CA PRO A 624 5.17 63.33 -26.29
C PRO A 624 6.43 64.16 -26.55
N ALA A 625 6.44 65.43 -26.14
CA ALA A 625 7.59 66.32 -26.28
C ALA A 625 8.80 65.94 -25.40
N GLU A 626 8.59 65.45 -24.17
CA GLU A 626 9.67 64.99 -23.30
C GLU A 626 10.16 63.59 -23.68
N ILE A 627 9.26 62.70 -24.11
CA ILE A 627 9.64 61.40 -24.68
C ILE A 627 10.49 61.61 -25.94
N ARG A 628 10.10 62.53 -26.83
CA ARG A 628 10.86 62.87 -28.03
C ARG A 628 12.24 63.42 -27.68
N ARG A 629 12.35 64.39 -26.76
CA ARG A 629 13.65 64.89 -26.28
C ARG A 629 14.51 63.83 -25.60
N SER A 630 13.89 62.93 -24.84
CA SER A 630 14.59 61.82 -24.18
C SER A 630 15.14 60.85 -25.22
N ASN A 631 14.34 60.48 -26.22
CA ASN A 631 14.74 59.59 -27.30
C ASN A 631 15.81 60.22 -28.19
N GLU A 632 15.71 61.52 -28.49
CA GLU A 632 16.75 62.28 -29.22
C GLU A 632 18.08 62.34 -28.44
N ARG A 633 18.03 62.38 -27.10
CA ARG A 633 19.24 62.28 -26.25
C ARG A 633 19.80 60.86 -26.17
N PHE A 634 18.94 59.84 -26.16
CA PHE A 634 19.36 58.45 -25.99
C PHE A 634 19.81 57.80 -27.31
N PHE A 635 19.28 58.27 -28.43
CA PHE A 635 19.59 57.80 -29.78
C PHE A 635 19.93 59.00 -30.70
N PRO A 636 21.05 59.70 -30.45
CA PRO A 636 21.40 60.92 -31.20
C PRO A 636 21.64 60.69 -32.70
N GLN A 637 21.89 59.44 -33.11
CA GLN A 637 22.04 59.02 -34.50
C GLN A 637 20.72 58.81 -35.26
N ILE A 638 19.56 58.85 -34.59
CA ILE A 638 18.26 58.79 -35.27
C ILE A 638 17.81 60.24 -35.51
N GLU A 639 18.18 60.82 -36.64
CA GLU A 639 17.56 62.07 -37.11
C GLU A 639 16.06 61.80 -37.31
N ALA A 640 15.24 62.32 -36.40
CA ALA A 640 13.79 62.30 -36.56
C ALA A 640 13.45 63.18 -37.77
N ALA A 641 13.24 62.56 -38.94
CA ALA A 641 12.78 63.24 -40.15
C ALA A 641 11.64 64.20 -39.79
N ALA A 642 11.78 65.46 -40.19
CA ALA A 642 10.74 66.46 -40.01
C ALA A 642 9.42 65.90 -40.59
N PRO A 643 8.27 66.10 -39.92
CA PRO A 643 7.00 65.63 -40.44
C PRO A 643 6.84 66.19 -41.86
N ALA A 644 6.67 65.29 -42.83
CA ALA A 644 6.36 65.66 -44.20
C ALA A 644 5.17 66.63 -44.15
N ALA A 645 5.31 67.77 -44.84
CA ALA A 645 4.21 68.72 -45.03
C ALA A 645 2.98 67.94 -45.49
N ALA A 646 1.84 68.23 -44.87
CA ALA A 646 0.56 67.63 -45.24
C ALA A 646 0.39 67.78 -46.76
N PRO A 647 -0.01 66.72 -47.48
CA PRO A 647 -0.32 66.86 -48.90
C PRO A 647 -1.40 67.92 -49.04
N GLU A 648 -1.16 68.90 -49.92
CA GLU A 648 -2.16 69.88 -50.33
C GLU A 648 -3.44 69.15 -50.75
N GLU A 649 -4.56 69.59 -50.19
CA GLU A 649 -5.89 69.15 -50.62
C GLU A 649 -6.01 69.32 -52.14
N PRO A 650 -6.34 68.26 -52.91
CA PRO A 650 -6.61 68.43 -54.32
C PRO A 650 -7.86 69.31 -54.48
N ASP A 651 -7.69 70.37 -55.27
CA ASP A 651 -8.74 71.26 -55.76
C ASP A 651 -9.98 70.46 -56.18
N ARG A 652 -11.11 70.80 -55.56
CA ARG A 652 -12.43 70.33 -56.00
C ARG A 652 -12.72 70.97 -57.36
N PRO A 653 -12.98 70.19 -58.42
CA PRO A 653 -13.57 70.73 -59.64
C PRO A 653 -15.02 71.13 -59.35
N GLU A 654 -15.35 72.37 -59.69
CA GLU A 654 -16.72 72.88 -59.77
C GLU A 654 -17.56 72.06 -60.76
N ASP A 655 -18.78 71.78 -60.34
CA ASP A 655 -20.02 71.47 -61.05
C ASP A 655 -19.99 71.30 -62.58
N VAL A 656 -20.48 70.16 -63.08
CA VAL A 656 -21.35 70.13 -64.27
C VAL A 656 -22.45 69.06 -64.12
N LEU A 657 -23.68 69.54 -64.32
CA LEU A 657 -24.95 68.82 -64.49
C LEU A 657 -24.94 67.89 -65.72
N GLU A 658 -25.43 66.65 -65.57
CA GLU A 658 -26.54 66.01 -66.31
C GLU A 658 -26.70 64.53 -65.90
#